data_AF-U4LR10-F1
#
_entry.id   AF-U4LR10-F1
#
_cell.length_a   1.000
_cell.length_b   1.000
_cell.length_c   1.000
_cell.angle_alpha   90.00
_cell.angle_beta   90.00
_cell.angle_gamma   90.00
#
_symmetry.space_group_name_H-M   'P 1'
#
loop_
_entity.id
_entity.type
_entity.pdbx_description
1 polymer ?
#
loop_
_entity_poly.entity_id
_entity_poly.type
_entity_poly.pdbx_seq_one_letter_code
_entity_poly.pdbx_strand_id
1 'polypeptide(L)'
;MTSPASFTDSRPSTPRSRPTYLRSSTIKSSSSSGSLNSLFAAASLRSNPNRTLDDDAKALICRSFVPHIAVHVSADTDELAREKGFASFKEMIRPYGDDLQGRLTIRDSAGISNTYDDFGVRFVGLQEVAMAGEKWETGMTAWANGKEEKETGAWVGGNVDEVEELCELLIERAEGEQIQQVGYLQYLRRLLSALPVSPHETFSHPVACVIAISSRNTNPIESLRNLYQSGNQVQLPGYVSTDYLRYYVLVHDEDRDDIGKSTALFDQMKRHFGLSCHLLRLRSGGKTAITDDDAVVVPTPTWRSASEELSSIAQKDSEESSPLCLPETDASGIAVMVREMTQMSIVPFMERCIATWNDQVASRRRGISGRFLTMSKRYFGGSSNRNSTISASNYDPVSQSYPPTSPEAQMRKLADFAFMLRDWKLAHSTYDLLKTDFNNDKAWKYHAAAHEMTATSLLLTPTPLSTKARQEIIEPTIDVACYSYISRCSATYSALRCLLISVELLRLRGGGAADDAARWAVRARDTHGLGRTSHALITERVGDCYAQRKGTGNLNIGSRKRKAAMWKILAANEWATAGKPGRARMCLEDALPVYQGTEFGDVERFIGGLRRTVGMGGEEADEAEELDGGKGNRKSLVASMGEGEDVLKEEGGGDFVES
;
A
#
# COMPACT_ATOMS: atom_id res chain seq x y z
N MET A 1 -75.94 -5.61 46.05
CA MET A 1 -74.68 -5.99 46.74
C MET A 1 -73.54 -5.83 45.75
N THR A 2 -72.73 -4.79 45.99
CA THR A 2 -71.30 -4.61 45.66
C THR A 2 -70.77 -4.88 44.24
N SER A 3 -70.51 -3.78 43.51
CA SER A 3 -69.45 -3.58 42.49
C SER A 3 -68.03 -3.75 43.10
N PRO A 4 -66.87 -3.74 42.37
CA PRO A 4 -66.43 -2.74 41.36
C PRO A 4 -65.68 -3.40 40.15
N ALA A 5 -65.06 -2.78 39.15
CA ALA A 5 -64.76 -1.40 38.78
C ALA A 5 -64.49 -1.34 37.25
N SER A 6 -64.61 -0.14 36.71
CA SER A 6 -64.35 0.35 35.34
C SER A 6 -62.98 0.00 34.73
N PHE A 7 -62.97 -0.34 33.44
CA PHE A 7 -61.80 -0.16 32.57
C PHE A 7 -62.07 0.96 31.56
N THR A 8 -61.22 1.98 31.61
CA THR A 8 -61.16 3.10 30.70
C THR A 8 -60.09 2.86 29.63
N ASP A 9 -60.34 3.48 28.49
CA ASP A 9 -59.61 3.50 27.24
C ASP A 9 -58.10 3.81 27.38
N SER A 10 -57.24 3.07 26.68
CA SER A 10 -55.82 3.46 26.49
C SER A 10 -55.23 2.89 25.20
N ARG A 11 -54.94 3.79 24.25
CA ARG A 11 -54.13 3.58 23.04
C ARG A 11 -52.69 3.16 23.39
N PRO A 12 -52.03 2.32 22.58
CA PRO A 12 -50.63 1.98 22.77
C PRO A 12 -49.71 3.13 22.32
N SER A 13 -48.82 3.54 23.22
CA SER A 13 -47.74 4.50 23.02
C SER A 13 -46.53 3.86 22.35
N THR A 14 -45.95 4.57 21.39
CA THR A 14 -44.70 4.25 20.71
C THR A 14 -43.49 4.63 21.59
N PRO A 15 -42.43 3.81 21.65
CA PRO A 15 -41.27 4.14 22.47
C PRO A 15 -40.36 5.16 21.77
N ARG A 16 -40.20 6.33 22.38
CA ARG A 16 -39.13 7.29 22.10
C ARG A 16 -37.80 6.72 22.62
N SER A 17 -36.89 6.38 21.72
CA SER A 17 -35.47 6.14 22.05
C SER A 17 -34.76 7.49 22.23
N ARG A 18 -34.12 7.66 23.41
CA ARG A 18 -33.23 8.78 23.71
C ARG A 18 -31.90 8.62 22.95
N PRO A 19 -31.23 9.71 22.52
CA PRO A 19 -29.88 9.63 21.99
C PRO A 19 -28.90 9.41 23.14
N THR A 20 -28.08 8.37 23.01
CA THR A 20 -26.91 8.13 23.86
C THR A 20 -25.83 9.15 23.54
N TYR A 21 -25.55 10.03 24.50
CA TYR A 21 -24.37 10.88 24.50
C TYR A 21 -23.10 10.03 24.49
N LEU A 22 -22.30 10.12 23.44
CA LEU A 22 -20.95 9.58 23.40
C LEU A 22 -20.05 10.49 24.25
N ARG A 23 -19.42 9.90 25.27
CA ARG A 23 -18.43 10.56 26.11
C ARG A 23 -17.20 10.92 25.27
N SER A 24 -16.95 12.22 25.17
CA SER A 24 -15.71 12.83 24.73
C SER A 24 -14.52 12.31 25.56
N SER A 25 -13.52 11.76 24.88
CA SER A 25 -12.20 11.54 25.43
C SER A 25 -11.44 12.87 25.42
N THR A 26 -11.20 13.42 26.61
CA THR A 26 -10.44 14.64 26.84
C THR A 26 -8.97 14.41 26.42
N ILE A 27 -8.55 14.98 25.28
CA ILE A 27 -7.13 15.12 24.95
C ILE A 27 -6.65 16.38 25.65
N LYS A 28 -5.75 16.22 26.63
CA LYS A 28 -5.07 17.35 27.28
C LYS A 28 -4.15 18.00 26.26
N SER A 29 -4.33 19.29 26.04
CA SER A 29 -3.46 20.14 25.25
C SER A 29 -2.14 20.37 25.98
N SER A 30 -1.03 20.05 25.33
CA SER A 30 0.30 20.57 25.66
C SER A 30 0.81 21.43 24.51
N SER A 31 1.51 22.49 24.90
CA SER A 31 1.97 23.63 24.11
C SER A 31 3.09 23.31 23.10
N SER A 32 3.01 23.96 21.94
CA SER A 32 4.11 24.39 21.04
C SER A 32 5.23 23.40 20.71
N SER A 33 4.90 22.24 20.15
CA SER A 33 5.83 21.32 19.45
C SER A 33 5.16 20.56 18.29
N GLY A 34 4.16 21.20 17.67
CA GLY A 34 3.13 20.55 16.84
C GLY A 34 3.50 20.08 15.41
N SER A 35 4.73 20.27 14.93
CA SER A 35 5.07 19.99 13.52
C SER A 35 5.51 18.54 13.26
N LEU A 36 6.45 18.03 14.05
CA LEU A 36 6.97 16.66 13.90
C LEU A 36 5.97 15.62 14.40
N ASN A 37 5.27 15.91 15.50
CA ASN A 37 4.26 15.01 16.05
C ASN A 37 3.12 14.72 15.06
N SER A 38 2.85 15.56 14.06
CA SER A 38 1.89 15.27 12.98
C SER A 38 2.43 14.24 11.98
N LEU A 39 3.70 14.35 11.57
CA LEU A 39 4.37 13.38 10.69
C LEU A 39 4.49 12.01 11.39
N PHE A 40 4.89 12.05 12.66
CA PHE A 40 4.97 10.87 13.51
C PHE A 40 3.60 10.34 13.94
N ALA A 41 2.56 11.17 14.07
CA ALA A 41 1.19 10.71 14.29
C ALA A 41 0.51 10.15 13.02
N ALA A 42 0.99 10.50 11.82
CA ALA A 42 0.61 9.83 10.58
C ALA A 42 1.34 8.48 10.41
N ALA A 43 2.56 8.38 10.95
CA ALA A 43 3.32 7.13 11.09
C ALA A 43 2.79 6.23 12.22
N SER A 44 2.29 6.84 13.30
CA SER A 44 1.60 6.15 14.38
C SER A 44 0.21 5.77 13.87
N LEU A 45 0.03 4.48 13.59
CA LEU A 45 -1.24 3.87 13.22
C LEU A 45 -2.24 4.09 14.37
N ARG A 46 -2.82 5.29 14.49
CA ARG A 46 -3.95 5.52 15.39
C ARG A 46 -5.06 4.55 14.98
N SER A 47 -5.77 3.86 15.86
CA SER A 47 -5.52 3.58 17.28
C SER A 47 -6.53 2.51 17.64
N ASN A 48 -6.12 1.25 17.60
CA ASN A 48 -6.68 0.25 18.50
C ASN A 48 -5.49 -0.30 19.30
N PRO A 49 -5.41 -0.03 20.62
CA PRO A 49 -4.30 -0.53 21.45
C PRO A 49 -4.20 -2.07 21.48
N ASN A 50 -5.14 -2.78 20.87
CA ASN A 50 -5.13 -4.23 20.68
C ASN A 50 -4.55 -4.73 19.33
N ARG A 51 -4.18 -3.87 18.38
CA ARG A 51 -3.57 -4.32 17.11
C ARG A 51 -2.08 -4.62 17.31
N THR A 52 -1.65 -5.79 16.84
CA THR A 52 -0.24 -6.19 16.90
C THR A 52 0.53 -5.63 15.70
N LEU A 53 1.86 -5.50 15.81
CA LEU A 53 2.73 -5.14 14.67
C LEU A 53 2.54 -6.06 13.45
N ASP A 54 2.07 -7.29 13.70
CA ASP A 54 1.76 -8.29 12.68
C ASP A 54 0.43 -7.96 11.94
N ASP A 55 -0.58 -7.48 12.67
CA ASP A 55 -1.82 -6.96 12.06
C ASP A 55 -1.55 -5.69 11.23
N ASP A 56 -0.59 -4.87 11.68
CA ASP A 56 -0.22 -3.62 11.02
C ASP A 56 0.41 -3.85 9.64
N ALA A 57 1.28 -4.86 9.48
CA ALA A 57 1.91 -5.17 8.19
C ALA A 57 0.89 -5.68 7.15
N LYS A 58 -0.04 -6.56 7.56
CA LYS A 58 -1.11 -7.04 6.67
C LYS A 58 -2.05 -5.90 6.30
N ALA A 59 -2.47 -5.10 7.27
CA ALA A 59 -3.35 -3.96 7.02
C ALA A 59 -2.68 -2.94 6.09
N LEU A 60 -1.38 -2.67 6.28
CA LEU A 60 -0.59 -1.80 5.40
C LEU A 60 -0.62 -2.32 3.95
N ILE A 61 -0.31 -3.60 3.72
CA ILE A 61 -0.33 -4.18 2.36
C ILE A 61 -1.75 -4.15 1.77
N CYS A 62 -2.78 -4.51 2.53
CA CYS A 62 -4.16 -4.43 2.03
C CYS A 62 -4.57 -2.99 1.67
N ARG A 63 -4.11 -1.99 2.43
CA ARG A 63 -4.45 -0.58 2.23
C ARG A 63 -3.63 0.10 1.12
N SER A 64 -2.54 -0.50 0.65
CA SER A 64 -1.84 0.01 -0.54
C SER A 64 -2.58 -0.30 -1.84
N PHE A 65 -3.39 -1.37 -1.86
CA PHE A 65 -4.15 -1.80 -3.02
C PHE A 65 -5.64 -1.54 -2.82
N VAL A 66 -6.04 -0.28 -3.01
CA VAL A 66 -7.42 0.19 -2.84
C VAL A 66 -7.90 0.93 -4.10
N PRO A 67 -9.23 1.08 -4.30
CA PRO A 67 -9.77 1.77 -5.47
C PRO A 67 -9.28 3.21 -5.58
N HIS A 68 -8.81 3.58 -6.78
CA HIS A 68 -8.47 4.96 -7.13
C HIS A 68 -9.67 5.64 -7.80
N ILE A 69 -9.93 6.87 -7.37
CA ILE A 69 -11.07 7.70 -7.76
C ILE A 69 -10.51 8.98 -8.35
N ALA A 70 -10.72 9.17 -9.65
CA ALA A 70 -10.37 10.40 -10.32
C ALA A 70 -11.28 11.55 -9.85
N VAL A 71 -10.77 12.77 -9.80
CA VAL A 71 -11.53 13.97 -9.46
C VAL A 71 -11.48 14.93 -10.65
N HIS A 72 -12.64 15.33 -11.15
CA HIS A 72 -12.81 16.27 -12.26
C HIS A 72 -13.96 17.23 -11.94
N VAL A 73 -13.65 18.44 -11.50
CA VAL A 73 -14.63 19.38 -10.94
C VAL A 73 -14.67 20.69 -11.72
N SER A 74 -15.74 21.45 -11.59
CA SER A 74 -15.80 22.81 -12.14
C SER A 74 -15.02 23.80 -11.29
N ALA A 75 -14.65 24.93 -11.92
CA ALA A 75 -13.79 25.95 -11.31
C ALA A 75 -14.39 26.58 -10.04
N ASP A 76 -15.72 26.71 -9.98
CA ASP A 76 -16.49 27.20 -8.83
C ASP A 76 -16.44 26.24 -7.63
N THR A 77 -16.40 24.93 -7.87
CA THR A 77 -16.20 23.93 -6.80
C THR A 77 -14.80 24.01 -6.21
N ASP A 78 -13.77 24.16 -7.06
CA ASP A 78 -12.41 24.38 -6.56
C ASP A 78 -12.28 25.74 -5.86
N GLU A 79 -13.01 26.76 -6.28
CA GLU A 79 -13.05 28.06 -5.61
C GLU A 79 -13.63 27.96 -4.21
N LEU A 80 -14.71 27.21 -4.01
CA LEU A 80 -15.27 26.94 -2.68
C LEU A 80 -14.25 26.22 -1.77
N ALA A 81 -13.48 25.28 -2.30
CA ALA A 81 -12.40 24.63 -1.54
C ALA A 81 -11.25 25.59 -1.21
N ARG A 82 -10.90 26.50 -2.13
CA ARG A 82 -9.88 27.54 -1.94
C ARG A 82 -10.27 28.57 -0.87
N GLU A 83 -11.54 28.96 -0.81
CA GLU A 83 -12.06 29.82 0.26
C GLU A 83 -11.84 29.21 1.66
N LYS A 84 -11.83 27.88 1.76
CA LYS A 84 -11.57 27.11 2.99
C LYS A 84 -10.08 26.87 3.27
N GLY A 85 -9.19 27.32 2.38
CA GLY A 85 -7.74 27.18 2.53
C GLY A 85 -7.12 25.94 1.87
N PHE A 86 -7.88 25.17 1.08
CA PHE A 86 -7.35 24.03 0.32
C PHE A 86 -6.94 24.44 -1.09
N ALA A 87 -5.95 23.76 -1.67
CA ALA A 87 -5.52 24.07 -3.05
C ALA A 87 -6.59 23.73 -4.11
N SER A 88 -7.40 22.69 -3.87
CA SER A 88 -8.48 22.22 -4.75
C SER A 88 -9.48 21.38 -3.96
N PHE A 89 -10.64 21.09 -4.56
CA PHE A 89 -11.63 20.17 -4.01
C PHE A 89 -11.06 18.77 -3.80
N LYS A 90 -10.18 18.32 -4.71
CA LYS A 90 -9.43 17.06 -4.57
C LYS A 90 -8.65 17.02 -3.25
N GLU A 91 -7.83 18.04 -2.96
CA GLU A 91 -7.04 18.08 -1.73
C GLU A 91 -7.92 18.17 -0.46
N MET A 92 -9.09 18.80 -0.55
CA MET A 92 -10.05 18.87 0.57
C MET A 92 -10.66 17.50 0.91
N ILE A 93 -11.01 16.69 -0.09
CA ILE A 93 -11.63 15.37 0.15
C ILE A 93 -10.61 14.24 0.35
N ARG A 94 -9.37 14.42 -0.11
CA ARG A 94 -8.32 13.39 -0.11
C ARG A 94 -8.09 12.72 1.26
N PRO A 95 -8.00 13.45 2.39
CA PRO A 95 -7.82 12.84 3.71
C PRO A 95 -8.92 11.84 4.10
N TYR A 96 -10.15 12.06 3.65
CA TYR A 96 -11.31 11.26 4.01
C TYR A 96 -11.40 9.94 3.24
N GLY A 97 -10.54 9.75 2.22
CA GLY A 97 -10.41 8.47 1.52
C GLY A 97 -9.48 7.47 2.22
N ASP A 98 -8.54 7.94 3.04
CA ASP A 98 -7.48 7.08 3.57
C ASP A 98 -7.97 5.96 4.49
N ASP A 99 -8.98 6.26 5.30
CA ASP A 99 -9.63 5.35 6.22
C ASP A 99 -11.12 5.69 6.29
N LEU A 100 -11.97 4.81 5.75
CA LEU A 100 -13.41 5.06 5.71
C LEU A 100 -14.01 4.88 7.11
N GLN A 101 -14.86 5.82 7.51
CA GLN A 101 -15.52 5.73 8.81
C GLN A 101 -16.45 4.52 8.89
N GLY A 102 -16.26 3.70 9.92
CA GLY A 102 -17.11 2.55 10.20
C GLY A 102 -16.83 1.36 9.29
N ARG A 103 -17.70 0.36 9.38
CA ARG A 103 -17.53 -0.92 8.69
C ARG A 103 -18.09 -0.88 7.27
N LEU A 104 -17.34 -1.43 6.32
CA LEU A 104 -17.73 -1.62 4.93
C LEU A 104 -18.04 -3.10 4.68
N THR A 105 -19.18 -3.40 4.06
CA THR A 105 -19.55 -4.77 3.68
C THR A 105 -19.31 -4.96 2.19
N ILE A 106 -18.52 -5.97 1.84
CA ILE A 106 -18.17 -6.33 0.46
C ILE A 106 -18.58 -7.78 0.22
N ARG A 107 -19.18 -8.05 -0.94
CA ARG A 107 -19.54 -9.40 -1.36
C ARG A 107 -18.46 -9.98 -2.25
N ASP A 108 -17.98 -11.17 -1.92
CA ASP A 108 -17.03 -11.90 -2.76
C ASP A 108 -17.72 -12.55 -3.97
N SER A 109 -16.92 -13.13 -4.87
CA SER A 109 -17.43 -13.80 -6.06
C SER A 109 -18.25 -15.07 -5.79
N ALA A 110 -18.17 -15.62 -4.58
CA ALA A 110 -19.00 -16.73 -4.12
C ALA A 110 -20.32 -16.25 -3.48
N GLY A 111 -20.54 -14.95 -3.39
CA GLY A 111 -21.72 -14.34 -2.79
C GLY A 111 -21.64 -14.16 -1.27
N ILE A 112 -20.49 -14.45 -0.65
CA ILE A 112 -20.27 -14.32 0.79
C ILE A 112 -19.98 -12.84 1.10
N SER A 113 -20.71 -12.28 2.07
CA SER A 113 -20.51 -10.90 2.51
C SER A 113 -19.52 -10.86 3.67
N ASN A 114 -18.41 -10.14 3.48
CA ASN A 114 -17.40 -9.89 4.50
C ASN A 114 -17.43 -8.42 4.92
N THR A 115 -17.12 -8.17 6.19
CA THR A 115 -17.11 -6.81 6.75
C THR A 115 -15.69 -6.40 7.12
N TYR A 116 -15.27 -5.22 6.67
CA TYR A 116 -13.93 -4.67 6.91
C TYR A 116 -14.02 -3.33 7.63
N ASP A 117 -13.12 -3.08 8.58
CA ASP A 117 -13.01 -1.84 9.35
C ASP A 117 -11.77 -1.02 8.98
N ASP A 118 -11.02 -1.45 7.97
CA ASP A 118 -9.73 -0.91 7.53
C ASP A 118 -9.68 -0.72 6.00
N PHE A 119 -10.81 -0.29 5.41
CA PHE A 119 -10.95 -0.05 3.98
C PHE A 119 -10.76 1.43 3.64
N GLY A 120 -10.11 1.72 2.52
CA GLY A 120 -9.87 3.07 2.02
C GLY A 120 -10.08 3.19 0.52
N VAL A 121 -9.96 4.41 0.00
CA VAL A 121 -9.96 4.79 -1.42
C VAL A 121 -8.96 5.92 -1.64
N ARG A 122 -8.47 6.11 -2.87
CA ARG A 122 -7.52 7.18 -3.21
C ARG A 122 -8.14 8.19 -4.13
N PHE A 123 -8.01 9.46 -3.81
CA PHE A 123 -8.40 10.55 -4.70
C PHE A 123 -7.19 11.05 -5.49
N VAL A 124 -7.33 11.08 -6.80
CA VAL A 124 -6.30 11.56 -7.75
C VAL A 124 -6.93 12.52 -8.75
N GLY A 125 -6.20 13.51 -9.26
CA GLY A 125 -6.73 14.39 -10.30
C GLY A 125 -6.87 13.62 -11.62
N LEU A 126 -7.98 13.80 -12.36
CA LEU A 126 -8.13 13.14 -13.66
C LEU A 126 -7.01 13.51 -14.64
N GLN A 127 -6.58 14.77 -14.61
CA GLN A 127 -5.45 15.25 -15.41
C GLN A 127 -4.11 14.67 -14.93
N GLU A 128 -3.96 14.39 -13.64
CA GLU A 128 -2.76 13.76 -13.07
C GLU A 128 -2.61 12.34 -13.60
N VAL A 129 -3.72 11.60 -13.70
CA VAL A 129 -3.75 10.26 -14.32
C VAL A 129 -3.38 10.33 -15.81
N ALA A 130 -3.81 11.38 -16.52
CA ALA A 130 -3.47 11.60 -17.91
C ALA A 130 -1.97 11.87 -18.12
N MET A 131 -1.36 12.61 -17.18
CA MET A 131 0.08 12.89 -17.18
C MET A 131 0.91 11.73 -16.62
N ALA A 132 0.30 10.82 -15.86
CA ALA A 132 0.95 9.65 -15.29
C ALA A 132 1.24 8.62 -16.40
N GLY A 133 2.51 8.54 -16.80
CA GLY A 133 3.06 7.45 -17.61
C GLY A 133 4.24 6.79 -16.90
N GLU A 134 4.67 5.61 -17.37
CA GLU A 134 5.91 4.95 -16.93
C GLU A 134 7.15 5.76 -17.37
N LYS A 135 7.35 6.96 -16.81
CA LYS A 135 8.52 7.81 -17.10
C LYS A 135 9.79 7.35 -16.36
N TRP A 136 9.69 6.40 -15.42
CA TRP A 136 10.70 6.20 -14.37
C TRP A 136 11.34 4.78 -14.32
N GLU A 137 10.72 3.72 -14.88
CA GLU A 137 11.28 2.34 -14.72
C GLU A 137 12.39 1.94 -15.71
N THR A 138 12.54 2.60 -16.85
CA THR A 138 13.45 2.12 -17.91
C THR A 138 14.82 2.79 -17.92
N GLY A 139 15.06 3.82 -17.10
CA GLY A 139 16.34 4.55 -17.08
C GLY A 139 16.76 5.18 -18.43
N MET A 140 15.94 5.07 -19.48
CA MET A 140 16.28 5.49 -20.85
C MET A 140 15.94 6.96 -21.16
N THR A 141 15.48 7.73 -20.17
CA THR A 141 15.13 9.15 -20.35
C THR A 141 16.10 10.13 -19.68
N ALA A 142 17.09 9.65 -18.90
CA ALA A 142 17.98 10.53 -18.13
C ALA A 142 19.16 11.15 -18.93
N TRP A 143 19.29 10.91 -20.24
CA TRP A 143 20.40 11.49 -21.04
C TRP A 143 20.00 12.38 -22.21
N ALA A 144 18.71 12.58 -22.49
CA ALA A 144 18.32 13.27 -23.72
C ALA A 144 18.15 14.79 -23.59
N ASN A 145 17.89 15.36 -22.41
CA ASN A 145 17.83 16.82 -22.26
C ASN A 145 18.08 17.23 -20.80
N GLY A 146 19.25 17.83 -20.56
CA GLY A 146 19.58 18.45 -19.28
C GLY A 146 18.67 19.64 -19.02
N LYS A 147 17.61 19.41 -18.23
CA LYS A 147 16.92 20.36 -17.34
C LYS A 147 15.75 19.60 -16.70
N GLU A 148 15.93 19.18 -15.45
CA GLU A 148 14.80 18.82 -14.59
C GLU A 148 14.04 20.10 -14.25
N GLU A 149 13.16 20.54 -15.13
CA GLU A 149 12.00 21.28 -14.64
C GLU A 149 11.11 20.24 -13.96
N LYS A 150 11.02 20.30 -12.62
CA LYS A 150 9.92 19.70 -11.86
C LYS A 150 8.63 20.39 -12.32
N GLU A 151 8.14 20.00 -13.49
CA GLU A 151 6.88 20.45 -14.04
C GLU A 151 5.79 20.04 -13.05
N THR A 152 5.16 21.06 -12.49
CA THR A 152 3.96 21.00 -11.65
C THR A 152 2.93 20.06 -12.24
N GLY A 153 2.55 18.99 -11.54
CA GLY A 153 1.37 18.24 -11.91
C GLY A 153 1.04 17.03 -11.04
N ALA A 154 1.92 16.02 -11.01
CA ALA A 154 1.58 14.73 -10.41
C ALA A 154 2.67 14.26 -9.45
N TRP A 155 2.33 14.19 -8.18
CA TRP A 155 3.12 13.50 -7.18
C TRP A 155 2.90 11.99 -7.32
N VAL A 156 3.90 11.28 -7.85
CA VAL A 156 3.81 9.83 -8.12
C VAL A 156 4.87 9.09 -7.31
N GLY A 157 4.53 7.91 -6.80
CA GLY A 157 5.48 6.97 -6.19
C GLY A 157 6.26 6.17 -7.24
N GLY A 158 6.93 5.11 -6.81
CA GLY A 158 7.75 4.28 -7.71
C GLY A 158 9.25 4.57 -7.63
N ASN A 159 9.67 5.71 -7.08
CA ASN A 159 11.08 6.06 -6.98
C ASN A 159 11.69 5.61 -5.64
N VAL A 160 12.63 4.67 -5.67
CA VAL A 160 13.32 4.15 -4.47
C VAL A 160 14.23 5.22 -3.85
N ASP A 161 14.88 6.05 -4.67
CA ASP A 161 15.79 7.09 -4.22
C ASP A 161 15.05 8.18 -3.42
N GLU A 162 13.86 8.57 -3.88
CA GLU A 162 13.00 9.53 -3.15
C GLU A 162 12.50 8.96 -1.82
N VAL A 163 12.16 7.66 -1.79
CA VAL A 163 11.74 6.99 -0.55
C VAL A 163 12.90 6.94 0.45
N GLU A 164 14.11 6.70 -0.04
CA GLU A 164 15.32 6.71 0.76
C GLU A 164 15.65 8.10 1.30
N GLU A 165 15.67 9.13 0.45
CA GLU A 165 15.89 10.53 0.85
C GLU A 165 14.89 10.95 1.93
N LEU A 166 13.61 10.61 1.77
CA LEU A 166 12.59 10.88 2.77
C LEU A 166 12.88 10.15 4.09
N CYS A 167 13.25 8.87 4.04
CA CYS A 167 13.54 8.11 5.25
C CYS A 167 14.77 8.67 5.98
N GLU A 168 15.81 9.07 5.25
CA GLU A 168 16.99 9.71 5.81
C GLU A 168 16.65 11.00 6.54
N LEU A 169 15.87 11.87 5.88
CA LEU A 169 15.42 13.14 6.46
C LEU A 169 14.58 12.92 7.72
N LEU A 170 13.66 11.94 7.70
CA LEU A 170 12.83 11.63 8.86
C LEU A 170 13.64 11.03 10.01
N ILE A 171 14.66 10.22 9.73
CA ILE A 171 15.57 9.67 10.74
C ILE A 171 16.42 10.78 11.37
N GLU A 172 16.89 11.74 10.58
CA GLU A 172 17.68 12.88 11.08
C GLU A 172 16.87 13.79 11.99
N ARG A 173 15.59 14.00 11.66
CA ARG A 173 14.68 14.85 12.44
C ARG A 173 14.04 14.12 13.62
N ALA A 174 14.20 12.81 13.75
CA ALA A 174 13.60 12.03 14.83
C ALA A 174 14.35 12.23 16.14
N GLU A 175 13.65 12.62 17.20
CA GLU A 175 14.21 12.77 18.55
C GLU A 175 13.57 11.78 19.55
N GLY A 176 14.37 11.29 20.51
CA GLY A 176 13.89 10.41 21.59
C GLY A 176 13.14 9.18 21.09
N GLU A 177 11.91 8.94 21.58
CA GLU A 177 11.07 7.80 21.20
C GLU A 177 10.66 7.80 19.71
N GLN A 178 10.73 8.95 19.01
CA GLN A 178 10.43 9.04 17.58
C GLN A 178 11.45 8.30 16.71
N ILE A 179 12.67 8.10 17.25
CA ILE A 179 13.71 7.30 16.57
C ILE A 179 13.20 5.87 16.34
N GLN A 180 12.37 5.31 17.21
CA GLN A 180 11.82 3.96 16.99
C GLN A 180 10.65 3.94 15.99
N GLN A 181 10.03 5.09 15.72
CA GLN A 181 8.82 5.19 14.89
C GLN A 181 9.12 5.26 13.38
N VAL A 182 10.28 5.77 12.95
CA VAL A 182 10.73 5.67 11.54
C VAL A 182 11.34 4.30 11.30
N GLY A 183 10.51 3.26 11.35
CA GLY A 183 10.95 1.88 11.17
C GLY A 183 10.81 1.38 9.74
N TYR A 184 11.20 0.12 9.53
CA TYR A 184 11.01 -0.60 8.28
C TYR A 184 9.57 -0.51 7.72
N LEU A 185 8.54 -0.57 8.58
CA LEU A 185 7.15 -0.49 8.11
C LEU A 185 6.79 0.89 7.53
N GLN A 186 7.42 1.97 8.00
CA GLN A 186 7.25 3.30 7.41
C GLN A 186 7.92 3.37 6.03
N TYR A 187 9.11 2.78 5.89
CA TYR A 187 9.78 2.63 4.60
C TYR A 187 8.91 1.83 3.61
N LEU A 188 8.37 0.69 4.03
CA LEU A 188 7.46 -0.12 3.22
C LEU A 188 6.19 0.67 2.85
N ARG A 189 5.61 1.42 3.78
CA ARG A 189 4.45 2.27 3.51
C ARG A 189 4.75 3.30 2.43
N ARG A 190 5.90 3.96 2.49
CA ARG A 190 6.31 4.97 1.50
C ARG A 190 6.59 4.34 0.14
N LEU A 191 7.23 3.17 0.10
CA LEU A 191 7.41 2.39 -1.12
C LEU A 191 6.06 2.05 -1.79
N LEU A 192 5.03 1.76 -0.99
CA LEU A 192 3.69 1.37 -1.45
C LEU A 192 2.69 2.54 -1.60
N SER A 193 3.13 3.79 -1.39
CA SER A 193 2.27 4.97 -1.50
C SER A 193 2.30 5.56 -2.90
N ALA A 194 1.14 6.08 -3.34
CA ALA A 194 0.96 6.73 -4.65
C ALA A 194 1.49 5.89 -5.82
N LEU A 195 1.13 4.60 -5.87
CA LEU A 195 1.59 3.67 -6.91
C LEU A 195 1.43 4.29 -8.32
N PRO A 196 2.45 4.20 -9.18
CA PRO A 196 2.40 4.80 -10.51
C PRO A 196 1.36 4.13 -11.41
N VAL A 197 0.76 4.91 -12.30
CA VAL A 197 -0.17 4.39 -13.32
C VAL A 197 0.65 3.64 -14.37
N SER A 198 0.48 2.33 -14.44
CA SER A 198 1.23 1.46 -15.34
C SER A 198 0.32 0.64 -16.28
N PRO A 199 0.82 0.15 -17.42
CA PRO A 199 0.10 -0.76 -18.30
C PRO A 199 -0.14 -2.14 -17.69
N HIS A 200 0.79 -2.63 -16.86
CA HIS A 200 0.88 -4.04 -16.46
C HIS A 200 0.03 -4.43 -15.23
N GLU A 201 -0.50 -3.44 -14.52
CA GLU A 201 -1.44 -3.60 -13.42
C GLU A 201 -2.42 -2.40 -13.38
N THR A 202 -3.62 -2.61 -12.83
CA THR A 202 -4.69 -1.60 -12.85
C THR A 202 -5.04 -1.05 -11.46
N PHE A 203 -4.15 -1.20 -10.47
CA PHE A 203 -4.41 -0.72 -9.10
C PHE A 203 -4.55 0.80 -9.02
N SER A 204 -3.75 1.54 -9.80
CA SER A 204 -3.79 3.00 -9.89
C SER A 204 -4.67 3.52 -11.03
N HIS A 205 -5.35 2.63 -11.75
CA HIS A 205 -6.31 3.06 -12.78
C HIS A 205 -7.60 3.53 -12.10
N PRO A 206 -8.24 4.61 -12.58
CA PRO A 206 -9.50 5.06 -12.03
C PRO A 206 -10.59 3.97 -12.13
N VAL A 207 -11.15 3.62 -10.97
CA VAL A 207 -12.36 2.79 -10.87
C VAL A 207 -13.61 3.65 -10.98
N ALA A 208 -13.52 4.87 -10.47
CA ALA A 208 -14.58 5.87 -10.53
C ALA A 208 -13.99 7.27 -10.79
N CYS A 209 -14.86 8.22 -11.15
CA CYS A 209 -14.55 9.62 -11.29
C CYS A 209 -15.63 10.45 -10.60
N VAL A 210 -15.23 11.27 -9.63
CA VAL A 210 -16.07 12.31 -9.02
C VAL A 210 -16.17 13.50 -9.97
N ILE A 211 -17.39 13.81 -10.37
CA ILE A 211 -17.74 14.98 -11.18
C ILE A 211 -18.54 15.92 -10.30
N ALA A 212 -17.95 17.04 -9.89
CA ALA A 212 -18.60 17.96 -8.94
C ALA A 212 -18.84 19.35 -9.54
N ILE A 213 -19.98 19.93 -9.16
CA ILE A 213 -20.34 21.32 -9.40
C ILE A 213 -20.79 21.99 -8.09
N SER A 214 -20.66 23.31 -8.00
CA SER A 214 -21.21 24.09 -6.88
C SER A 214 -22.66 24.52 -7.17
N SER A 215 -23.47 24.74 -6.13
CA SER A 215 -24.76 25.43 -6.25
C SER A 215 -24.62 26.88 -6.74
N ARG A 216 -23.41 27.46 -6.67
CA ARG A 216 -23.05 28.76 -7.25
C ARG A 216 -23.06 28.77 -8.78
N ASN A 217 -23.11 27.60 -9.42
CA ASN A 217 -23.10 27.49 -10.87
C ASN A 217 -24.38 28.04 -11.47
N THR A 218 -24.26 28.98 -12.42
CA THR A 218 -25.42 29.60 -13.08
C THR A 218 -26.13 28.67 -14.06
N ASN A 219 -25.41 27.69 -14.63
CA ASN A 219 -25.91 26.74 -15.63
C ASN A 219 -25.53 25.30 -15.27
N PRO A 220 -26.04 24.76 -14.15
CA PRO A 220 -25.51 23.53 -13.53
C PRO A 220 -25.58 22.29 -14.44
N ILE A 221 -26.69 22.11 -15.16
CA ILE A 221 -26.88 20.94 -16.04
C ILE A 221 -25.96 21.02 -17.28
N GLU A 222 -25.73 22.21 -17.81
CA GLU A 222 -24.80 22.41 -18.94
C GLU A 222 -23.36 22.22 -18.48
N SER A 223 -22.98 22.79 -17.34
CA SER A 223 -21.67 22.60 -16.72
C SER A 223 -21.37 21.12 -16.48
N LEU A 224 -22.34 20.33 -15.98
CA LEU A 224 -22.19 18.88 -15.82
C LEU A 224 -22.01 18.14 -17.15
N ARG A 225 -22.73 18.54 -18.21
CA ARG A 225 -22.54 17.96 -19.55
C ARG A 225 -21.16 18.30 -20.10
N ASN A 226 -20.69 19.52 -19.90
CA ASN A 226 -19.36 19.96 -20.33
C ASN A 226 -18.26 19.24 -19.53
N LEU A 227 -18.42 19.03 -18.23
CA LEU A 227 -17.51 18.23 -17.42
C LEU A 227 -17.48 16.77 -17.88
N TYR A 228 -18.63 16.19 -18.21
CA TYR A 228 -18.70 14.84 -18.77
C TYR A 228 -17.96 14.73 -20.11
N GLN A 229 -18.18 15.69 -21.02
CA GLN A 229 -17.55 15.71 -22.34
C GLN A 229 -16.03 15.95 -22.23
N SER A 230 -15.62 16.95 -21.47
CA SER A 230 -14.19 17.24 -21.24
C SER A 230 -13.48 16.09 -20.56
N GLY A 231 -14.10 15.44 -19.56
CA GLY A 231 -13.56 14.24 -18.93
C GLY A 231 -13.33 13.09 -19.91
N ASN A 232 -14.20 12.92 -20.91
CA ASN A 232 -14.03 11.92 -21.98
C ASN A 232 -12.97 12.31 -23.02
N GLN A 233 -12.63 13.61 -23.11
CA GLN A 233 -11.62 14.15 -24.02
C GLN A 233 -10.22 14.17 -23.40
N VAL A 234 -10.11 13.97 -22.08
CA VAL A 234 -8.80 13.83 -21.43
C VAL A 234 -8.02 12.69 -22.08
N GLN A 235 -6.82 13.00 -22.57
CA GLN A 235 -5.94 12.03 -23.20
C GLN A 235 -5.30 11.13 -22.14
N LEU A 236 -6.03 10.11 -21.72
CA LEU A 236 -5.48 9.06 -20.86
C LEU A 236 -4.53 8.17 -21.66
N PRO A 237 -3.54 7.53 -21.00
CA PRO A 237 -2.69 6.53 -21.65
C PRO A 237 -3.55 5.44 -22.28
N GLY A 238 -3.15 4.95 -23.46
CA GLY A 238 -3.96 4.03 -24.27
C GLY A 238 -4.29 2.68 -23.59
N TYR A 239 -3.59 2.34 -22.51
CA TYR A 239 -3.83 1.15 -21.68
C TYR A 239 -4.75 1.41 -20.47
N VAL A 240 -5.16 2.65 -20.23
CA VAL A 240 -6.12 3.02 -19.18
C VAL A 240 -7.53 3.03 -19.78
N SER A 241 -8.45 2.32 -19.13
CA SER A 241 -9.84 2.27 -19.56
C SER A 241 -10.59 3.55 -19.18
N THR A 242 -11.37 4.10 -20.11
CA THR A 242 -12.31 5.22 -19.87
C THR A 242 -13.67 4.75 -19.33
N ASP A 243 -13.84 3.43 -19.16
CA ASP A 243 -15.03 2.82 -18.58
C ASP A 243 -14.89 2.71 -17.06
N TYR A 244 -15.02 3.86 -16.41
CA TYR A 244 -15.08 4.02 -14.96
C TYR A 244 -16.45 4.56 -14.54
N LEU A 245 -16.84 4.28 -13.31
CA LEU A 245 -18.07 4.79 -12.71
C LEU A 245 -18.01 6.32 -12.61
N ARG A 246 -19.05 7.03 -13.05
CA ARG A 246 -19.16 8.48 -12.83
C ARG A 246 -20.05 8.74 -11.63
N TYR A 247 -19.52 9.46 -10.64
CA TYR A 247 -20.21 9.82 -9.41
C TYR A 247 -20.38 11.33 -9.34
N TYR A 248 -21.62 11.81 -9.36
CA TYR A 248 -21.90 13.25 -9.47
C TYR A 248 -22.12 13.87 -8.10
N VAL A 249 -21.47 14.99 -7.82
CA VAL A 249 -21.61 15.71 -6.55
C VAL A 249 -22.12 17.11 -6.81
N LEU A 250 -23.23 17.48 -6.17
CA LEU A 250 -23.65 18.87 -6.07
C LEU A 250 -23.17 19.40 -4.71
N VAL A 251 -22.25 20.35 -4.73
CA VAL A 251 -21.74 21.03 -3.53
C VAL A 251 -22.62 22.24 -3.25
N HIS A 252 -23.53 22.10 -2.30
CA HIS A 252 -24.41 23.16 -1.84
C HIS A 252 -23.66 24.08 -0.86
N ASP A 253 -23.69 25.38 -1.17
CA ASP A 253 -23.24 26.44 -0.29
C ASP A 253 -24.33 26.81 0.71
N GLU A 254 -24.18 26.33 1.94
CA GLU A 254 -25.19 26.44 3.00
C GLU A 254 -25.48 27.89 3.42
N ASP A 255 -24.51 28.80 3.30
CA ASP A 255 -24.71 30.18 3.79
C ASP A 255 -25.14 31.15 2.68
N ARG A 256 -24.97 30.80 1.39
CA ARG A 256 -25.26 31.72 0.26
C ARG A 256 -26.43 31.28 -0.61
N ASP A 257 -26.74 29.98 -0.66
CA ASP A 257 -27.72 29.44 -1.59
C ASP A 257 -28.98 28.88 -0.91
N ASP A 258 -30.04 28.71 -1.71
CA ASP A 258 -31.30 28.13 -1.26
C ASP A 258 -31.25 26.59 -1.37
N ILE A 259 -31.41 25.90 -0.22
CA ILE A 259 -31.41 24.43 -0.16
C ILE A 259 -32.57 23.79 -0.93
N GLY A 260 -33.72 24.46 -1.03
CA GLY A 260 -34.87 23.99 -1.79
C GLY A 260 -34.58 23.98 -3.29
N LYS A 261 -33.93 25.04 -3.81
CA LYS A 261 -33.44 25.08 -5.19
C LYS A 261 -32.39 24.00 -5.46
N SER A 262 -31.43 23.83 -4.54
CA SER A 262 -30.37 22.84 -4.66
C SER A 262 -30.91 21.40 -4.61
N THR A 263 -31.94 21.16 -3.78
CA THR A 263 -32.63 19.86 -3.72
C THR A 263 -33.38 19.56 -5.02
N ALA A 264 -34.09 20.55 -5.59
CA ALA A 264 -34.76 20.39 -6.87
C ALA A 264 -33.77 20.13 -8.02
N LEU A 265 -32.63 20.85 -8.03
CA LEU A 265 -31.54 20.61 -8.97
C LEU A 265 -30.94 19.21 -8.81
N PHE A 266 -30.73 18.77 -7.57
CA PHE A 266 -30.23 17.44 -7.28
C PHE A 266 -31.19 16.33 -7.75
N ASP A 267 -32.50 16.52 -7.57
CA ASP A 267 -33.51 15.62 -8.13
C ASP A 267 -33.49 15.58 -9.66
N GLN A 268 -33.26 16.72 -10.30
CA GLN A 268 -33.06 16.80 -11.74
C GLN A 268 -31.77 16.06 -12.18
N MET A 269 -30.66 16.22 -11.44
CA MET A 269 -29.42 15.50 -11.70
C MET A 269 -29.61 13.98 -11.62
N LYS A 270 -30.30 13.48 -10.59
CA LYS A 270 -30.60 12.04 -10.45
C LYS A 270 -31.39 11.49 -11.65
N ARG A 271 -32.32 12.28 -12.20
CA ARG A 271 -33.10 11.89 -13.39
C ARG A 271 -32.25 11.86 -14.66
N HIS A 272 -31.29 12.76 -14.82
CA HIS A 272 -30.46 12.84 -16.02
C HIS A 272 -29.24 11.91 -15.99
N PHE A 273 -28.62 11.74 -14.82
CA PHE A 273 -27.30 11.10 -14.69
C PHE A 273 -27.32 9.81 -13.85
N GLY A 274 -28.46 9.46 -13.26
CA GLY A 274 -28.65 8.23 -12.47
C GLY A 274 -28.47 8.43 -10.96
N LEU A 275 -28.49 7.33 -10.21
CA LEU A 275 -28.54 7.35 -8.74
C LEU A 275 -27.16 7.50 -8.07
N SER A 276 -26.07 7.41 -8.82
CA SER A 276 -24.71 7.65 -8.33
C SER A 276 -24.44 9.15 -8.20
N CYS A 277 -25.22 9.80 -7.34
CA CYS A 277 -25.13 11.23 -7.06
C CYS A 277 -25.15 11.50 -5.54
N HIS A 278 -24.53 12.60 -5.10
CA HIS A 278 -24.61 13.09 -3.71
C HIS A 278 -24.82 14.61 -3.64
N LEU A 279 -25.56 15.07 -2.63
CA LEU A 279 -25.71 16.49 -2.29
C LEU A 279 -24.84 16.78 -1.07
N LEU A 280 -23.65 17.31 -1.30
CA LEU A 280 -22.71 17.67 -0.24
C LEU A 280 -23.02 19.11 0.20
N ARG A 281 -23.34 19.30 1.48
CA ARG A 281 -23.61 20.63 2.05
C ARG A 281 -22.37 21.11 2.77
N LEU A 282 -21.85 22.27 2.34
CA LEU A 282 -20.67 22.89 2.93
C LEU A 282 -20.99 24.33 3.30
N ARG A 283 -20.45 24.79 4.43
CA ARG A 283 -20.53 26.19 4.82
C ARG A 283 -19.60 27.04 3.95
N SER A 284 -19.95 28.29 3.74
CA SER A 284 -19.22 29.28 2.95
C SER A 284 -18.12 30.00 3.73
N GLY A 285 -18.08 29.82 5.06
CA GLY A 285 -17.42 30.68 6.06
C GLY A 285 -15.90 30.88 6.03
N GLY A 286 -15.27 30.90 4.85
CA GLY A 286 -13.84 31.17 4.70
C GLY A 286 -12.95 30.11 5.37
N LYS A 287 -11.71 30.48 5.65
CA LYS A 287 -10.75 29.63 6.34
C LYS A 287 -11.13 29.53 7.82
N THR A 288 -11.53 28.33 8.25
CA THR A 288 -11.85 28.02 9.66
C THR A 288 -10.59 28.13 10.52
N ALA A 289 -10.67 28.87 11.62
CA ALA A 289 -9.59 28.96 12.59
C ALA A 289 -9.71 27.83 13.61
N ILE A 290 -8.58 27.34 14.13
CA ILE A 290 -8.58 26.31 15.19
C ILE A 290 -9.26 26.78 16.48
N THR A 291 -9.41 28.10 16.65
CA THR A 291 -10.10 28.72 17.79
C THR A 291 -11.62 28.73 17.67
N ASP A 292 -12.17 28.38 16.51
CA ASP A 292 -13.61 28.37 16.31
C ASP A 292 -14.22 27.16 17.04
N ASP A 293 -15.38 27.35 17.69
CA ASP A 293 -15.98 26.37 18.60
C ASP A 293 -16.30 25.02 17.93
N ASP A 294 -16.58 25.01 16.62
CA ASP A 294 -16.90 23.82 15.81
C ASP A 294 -15.75 23.39 14.88
N ALA A 295 -14.53 23.92 15.05
CA ALA A 295 -13.41 23.58 14.20
C ALA A 295 -12.85 22.18 14.48
N VAL A 296 -12.69 21.40 13.41
CA VAL A 296 -11.99 20.11 13.42
C VAL A 296 -10.76 20.22 12.54
N VAL A 297 -9.61 19.82 13.08
CA VAL A 297 -8.36 19.72 12.31
C VAL A 297 -8.50 18.62 11.26
N VAL A 298 -8.30 18.98 10.00
CA VAL A 298 -8.32 18.03 8.90
C VAL A 298 -7.06 17.16 8.95
N PRO A 299 -7.19 15.83 8.95
CA PRO A 299 -6.03 14.93 8.95
C PRO A 299 -5.15 15.17 7.72
N THR A 300 -3.84 15.00 7.89
CA THR A 300 -2.92 14.97 6.74
C THR A 300 -3.08 13.66 5.96
N PRO A 301 -3.15 13.69 4.62
CA PRO A 301 -3.12 12.47 3.82
C PRO A 301 -1.89 11.63 4.15
N THR A 302 -2.11 10.36 4.44
CA THR A 302 -1.11 9.43 4.96
C THR A 302 -0.48 8.56 3.86
N TRP A 303 -1.09 8.52 2.67
CA TRP A 303 -0.64 7.77 1.49
C TRP A 303 -0.14 8.69 0.37
N ARG A 304 0.72 9.64 0.74
CA ARG A 304 1.41 10.57 -0.15
C ARG A 304 2.67 9.91 -0.72
N SER A 305 3.08 10.32 -1.92
CA SER A 305 4.38 9.90 -2.46
C SER A 305 5.51 10.46 -1.61
N ALA A 306 6.70 9.86 -1.74
CA ALA A 306 7.88 10.37 -1.04
C ALA A 306 8.25 11.79 -1.50
N SER A 307 8.22 12.04 -2.82
CA SER A 307 8.40 13.37 -3.41
C SER A 307 7.42 14.43 -2.88
N GLU A 308 6.14 14.08 -2.73
CA GLU A 308 5.14 15.00 -2.17
C GLU A 308 5.48 15.38 -0.73
N GLU A 309 5.85 14.39 0.08
CA GLU A 309 6.18 14.64 1.48
C GLU A 309 7.48 15.44 1.63
N LEU A 310 8.51 15.13 0.85
CA LEU A 310 9.74 15.92 0.79
C LEU A 310 9.44 17.39 0.43
N SER A 311 8.61 17.63 -0.59
CA SER A 311 8.22 18.99 -0.98
C SER A 311 7.45 19.71 0.13
N SER A 312 6.56 18.99 0.82
CA SER A 312 5.77 19.52 1.93
C SER A 312 6.64 19.87 3.13
N ILE A 313 7.67 19.08 3.40
CA ILE A 313 8.65 19.35 4.45
C ILE A 313 9.48 20.59 4.10
N ALA A 314 10.00 20.68 2.87
CA ALA A 314 10.80 21.83 2.42
C ALA A 314 10.01 23.16 2.46
N GLN A 315 8.72 23.13 2.10
CA GLN A 315 7.85 24.31 2.19
C GLN A 315 7.61 24.74 3.66
N LYS A 316 7.37 23.79 4.57
CA LYS A 316 7.12 24.08 5.98
C LYS A 316 8.34 24.60 6.74
N ASP A 317 9.55 24.23 6.31
CA ASP A 317 10.77 24.81 6.85
C ASP A 317 10.90 26.31 6.47
N SER A 318 10.17 26.76 5.44
CA SER A 318 10.18 28.14 4.94
C SER A 318 9.03 28.99 5.50
N GLU A 319 7.89 28.39 5.86
CA GLU A 319 6.67 29.09 6.29
C GLU A 319 6.01 28.40 7.50
N GLU A 320 5.62 29.17 8.53
CA GLU A 320 4.73 28.69 9.61
C GLU A 320 3.31 28.45 9.07
N SER A 321 3.09 27.27 8.49
CA SER A 321 1.75 26.87 8.03
C SER A 321 0.90 26.35 9.19
N SER A 322 -0.14 27.09 9.56
CA SER A 322 -1.20 26.62 10.46
C SER A 322 -1.89 25.35 9.91
N PRO A 323 -2.36 24.44 10.78
CA PRO A 323 -3.14 23.29 10.34
C PRO A 323 -4.42 23.72 9.60
N LEU A 324 -4.82 22.93 8.61
CA LEU A 324 -6.10 23.12 7.94
C LEU A 324 -7.23 22.62 8.84
N CYS A 325 -8.26 23.43 9.00
CA CYS A 325 -9.45 23.11 9.78
C CYS A 325 -10.69 23.24 8.92
N LEU A 326 -11.72 22.46 9.25
CA LEU A 326 -13.06 22.56 8.70
C LEU A 326 -14.06 22.59 9.86
N PRO A 327 -15.25 23.19 9.68
CA PRO A 327 -16.35 23.00 10.61
C PRO A 327 -16.69 21.50 10.74
N GLU A 328 -17.07 21.04 11.94
CA GLU A 328 -17.42 19.63 12.20
C GLU A 328 -18.51 19.12 11.24
N THR A 329 -19.44 20.01 10.89
CA THR A 329 -20.53 19.74 9.94
C THR A 329 -20.01 19.43 8.53
N ASP A 330 -19.07 20.23 8.03
CA ASP A 330 -18.44 20.04 6.72
C ASP A 330 -17.57 18.78 6.72
N ALA A 331 -16.71 18.61 7.73
CA ALA A 331 -15.84 17.45 7.87
C ALA A 331 -16.64 16.14 7.92
N SER A 332 -17.74 16.13 8.69
CA SER A 332 -18.66 15.00 8.76
C SER A 332 -19.40 14.77 7.45
N GLY A 333 -19.85 15.84 6.78
CA GLY A 333 -20.51 15.76 5.48
C GLY A 333 -19.62 15.12 4.40
N ILE A 334 -18.34 15.51 4.34
CA ILE A 334 -17.37 14.92 3.42
C ILE A 334 -17.15 13.45 3.77
N ALA A 335 -16.94 13.11 5.05
CA ALA A 335 -16.74 11.73 5.48
C ALA A 335 -17.93 10.82 5.11
N VAL A 336 -19.16 11.29 5.33
CA VAL A 336 -20.39 10.59 4.97
C VAL A 336 -20.47 10.40 3.45
N MET A 337 -20.25 11.45 2.66
CA MET A 337 -20.25 11.37 1.20
C MET A 337 -19.27 10.31 0.69
N VAL A 338 -18.01 10.34 1.15
CA VAL A 338 -16.97 9.41 0.69
C VAL A 338 -17.32 7.97 1.05
N ARG A 339 -17.86 7.76 2.26
CA ARG A 339 -18.31 6.44 2.71
C ARG A 339 -19.49 5.92 1.88
N GLU A 340 -20.53 6.74 1.69
CA GLU A 340 -21.72 6.37 0.94
C GLU A 340 -21.40 6.12 -0.53
N MET A 341 -20.60 6.98 -1.16
CA MET A 341 -20.08 6.78 -2.52
C MET A 341 -19.42 5.41 -2.65
N THR A 342 -18.55 5.06 -1.70
CA THR A 342 -17.81 3.81 -1.74
C THR A 342 -18.75 2.60 -1.56
N GLN A 343 -19.56 2.59 -0.50
CA GLN A 343 -20.40 1.46 -0.13
C GLN A 343 -21.59 1.24 -1.10
N MET A 344 -22.20 2.32 -1.60
CA MET A 344 -23.44 2.26 -2.36
C MET A 344 -23.22 2.29 -3.88
N SER A 345 -22.10 2.83 -4.36
CA SER A 345 -21.85 2.96 -5.80
C SER A 345 -20.57 2.26 -6.26
N ILE A 346 -19.41 2.55 -5.66
CA ILE A 346 -18.12 2.03 -6.15
C ILE A 346 -18.03 0.51 -5.96
N VAL A 347 -18.24 0.01 -4.74
CA VAL A 347 -18.16 -1.44 -4.46
C VAL A 347 -19.16 -2.23 -5.32
N PRO A 348 -20.46 -1.86 -5.38
CA PRO A 348 -21.42 -2.56 -6.26
C PRO A 348 -21.10 -2.45 -7.75
N PHE A 349 -20.47 -1.36 -8.20
CA PHE A 349 -19.98 -1.24 -9.57
C PHE A 349 -18.86 -2.25 -9.84
N MET A 350 -17.84 -2.30 -8.97
CA MET A 350 -16.73 -3.25 -9.08
C MET A 350 -17.20 -4.70 -9.03
N GLU A 351 -18.12 -5.04 -8.11
CA GLU A 351 -18.72 -6.38 -8.01
C GLU A 351 -19.40 -6.80 -9.32
N ARG A 352 -20.17 -5.90 -9.95
CA ARG A 352 -20.80 -6.15 -11.26
C ARG A 352 -19.79 -6.32 -12.38
N CYS A 353 -18.73 -5.51 -12.41
CA CYS A 353 -17.64 -5.64 -13.38
C CYS A 353 -16.94 -6.99 -13.22
N ILE A 354 -16.61 -7.39 -11.99
CA ILE A 354 -16.02 -8.71 -11.69
C ILE A 354 -16.93 -9.82 -12.18
N ALA A 355 -18.22 -9.82 -11.83
CA ALA A 355 -19.17 -10.83 -12.27
C ALA A 355 -19.23 -10.92 -13.81
N THR A 356 -19.34 -9.77 -14.48
CA THR A 356 -19.43 -9.67 -15.94
C THR A 356 -18.18 -10.22 -16.63
N TRP A 357 -16.99 -9.77 -16.23
CA TRP A 357 -15.73 -10.24 -16.83
C TRP A 357 -15.43 -11.70 -16.47
N ASN A 358 -15.86 -12.16 -15.30
CA ASN A 358 -15.68 -13.54 -14.90
C ASN A 358 -16.52 -14.47 -15.78
N ASP A 359 -17.79 -14.12 -16.02
CA ASP A 359 -18.70 -14.91 -16.85
C ASP A 359 -18.33 -14.85 -18.34
N GLN A 360 -17.94 -13.68 -18.83
CA GLN A 360 -17.68 -13.47 -20.26
C GLN A 360 -16.31 -13.98 -20.70
N VAL A 361 -15.28 -13.82 -19.87
CA VAL A 361 -13.87 -14.04 -20.28
C VAL A 361 -13.23 -15.16 -19.49
N ALA A 362 -13.26 -15.09 -18.16
CA ALA A 362 -12.43 -15.95 -17.33
C ALA A 362 -13.00 -17.37 -17.15
N SER A 363 -14.32 -17.54 -17.01
CA SER A 363 -15.00 -18.84 -16.85
C SER A 363 -14.80 -19.75 -18.07
N ARG A 364 -14.85 -19.17 -19.28
CA ARG A 364 -14.61 -19.87 -20.55
C ARG A 364 -13.19 -20.44 -20.63
N ARG A 365 -12.22 -19.75 -20.05
CA ARG A 365 -10.81 -20.16 -20.00
C ARG A 365 -10.51 -21.15 -18.86
N ARG A 366 -11.28 -21.15 -17.77
CA ARG A 366 -11.13 -22.11 -16.64
C ARG A 366 -11.64 -23.52 -16.94
N GLY A 367 -12.57 -23.69 -17.89
CA GLY A 367 -13.16 -24.99 -18.24
C GLY A 367 -12.20 -25.96 -18.97
N ILE A 368 -12.57 -27.25 -18.98
CA ILE A 368 -11.85 -28.36 -19.66
C ILE A 368 -11.69 -28.08 -21.16
N SER A 369 -12.55 -27.28 -21.79
CA SER A 369 -12.37 -26.93 -23.21
C SER A 369 -11.26 -25.87 -23.42
N GLY A 370 -11.09 -24.92 -22.49
CA GLY A 370 -10.15 -23.80 -22.61
C GLY A 370 -8.69 -24.19 -22.43
N ARG A 371 -8.37 -25.04 -21.44
CA ARG A 371 -7.00 -25.53 -21.19
C ARG A 371 -6.46 -26.42 -22.31
N PHE A 372 -7.34 -27.08 -23.07
CA PHE A 372 -6.98 -27.98 -24.16
C PHE A 372 -6.97 -27.30 -25.53
N LEU A 373 -7.73 -26.21 -25.73
CA LEU A 373 -7.77 -25.48 -27.02
C LEU A 373 -6.49 -24.68 -27.32
N THR A 374 -5.82 -24.12 -26.30
CA THR A 374 -4.54 -23.42 -26.46
C THR A 374 -3.35 -24.38 -26.55
N MET A 375 -3.47 -25.60 -26.03
CA MET A 375 -2.38 -26.58 -25.96
C MET A 375 -2.42 -27.64 -27.07
N SER A 376 -3.61 -28.03 -27.58
CA SER A 376 -3.75 -29.06 -28.63
C SER A 376 -3.42 -28.57 -30.05
N LYS A 377 -3.48 -27.27 -30.32
CA LYS A 377 -3.10 -26.71 -31.63
C LYS A 377 -1.59 -26.68 -31.88
N ARG A 378 -0.75 -26.85 -30.85
CA ARG A 378 0.71 -26.80 -30.99
C ARG A 378 1.37 -28.16 -31.29
N TYR A 379 0.63 -29.28 -31.18
CA TYR A 379 1.20 -30.63 -31.36
C TYR A 379 0.49 -31.54 -32.39
N PHE A 380 -0.60 -31.09 -33.03
CA PHE A 380 -1.26 -31.79 -34.15
C PHE A 380 -1.16 -31.02 -35.47
N GLY A 381 0.04 -30.53 -35.79
CA GLY A 381 0.37 -29.88 -37.06
C GLY A 381 0.83 -30.88 -38.13
N GLY A 382 -0.11 -31.63 -38.71
CA GLY A 382 0.14 -32.41 -39.93
C GLY A 382 -0.17 -31.58 -41.18
N SER A 383 0.90 -31.17 -41.88
CA SER A 383 0.97 -30.76 -43.29
C SER A 383 -0.30 -30.20 -43.96
N SER A 384 -0.39 -28.87 -44.10
CA SER A 384 -0.85 -28.28 -45.37
C SER A 384 -0.44 -26.80 -45.51
N ASN A 385 -0.10 -26.49 -46.75
CA ASN A 385 0.42 -25.27 -47.36
C ASN A 385 -0.24 -23.93 -46.93
N ARG A 386 0.62 -22.93 -46.66
CA ARG A 386 0.49 -21.49 -47.00
C ARG A 386 -0.82 -20.77 -46.63
N ASN A 387 -0.91 -20.30 -45.39
CA ASN A 387 -0.93 -18.86 -45.06
C ASN A 387 -0.76 -18.74 -43.54
N SER A 388 0.45 -18.42 -43.08
CA SER A 388 0.70 -18.23 -41.65
C SER A 388 0.10 -16.90 -41.18
N THR A 389 -1.21 -16.87 -40.94
CA THR A 389 -1.76 -15.94 -39.95
C THR A 389 -1.21 -16.36 -38.61
N ILE A 390 -0.06 -15.77 -38.24
CA ILE A 390 0.35 -15.59 -36.85
C ILE A 390 -0.92 -15.21 -36.10
N SER A 391 -1.35 -16.01 -35.13
CA SER A 391 -2.41 -15.61 -34.22
C SER A 391 -1.89 -14.38 -33.48
N ALA A 392 -2.25 -13.20 -33.98
CA ALA A 392 -1.74 -11.92 -33.48
C ALA A 392 -2.12 -11.81 -32.00
N SER A 393 -1.11 -11.84 -31.14
CA SER A 393 -1.28 -11.43 -29.75
C SER A 393 -1.86 -10.00 -29.73
N ASN A 394 -2.73 -9.71 -28.76
CA ASN A 394 -3.22 -8.34 -28.55
C ASN A 394 -2.16 -7.44 -27.88
N TYR A 395 -1.00 -7.98 -27.52
CA TYR A 395 0.10 -7.23 -26.94
C TYR A 395 0.77 -6.37 -28.00
N ASP A 396 0.80 -5.06 -27.78
CA ASP A 396 1.58 -4.15 -28.60
C ASP A 396 2.98 -3.99 -28.00
N PRO A 397 4.04 -4.50 -28.66
CA PRO A 397 5.40 -4.36 -28.16
C PRO A 397 5.94 -2.93 -28.26
N VAL A 398 5.33 -2.05 -29.07
CA VAL A 398 5.73 -0.65 -29.20
C VAL A 398 5.23 0.16 -28.01
N SER A 399 3.93 0.05 -27.69
CA SER A 399 3.37 0.67 -26.49
C SER A 399 3.65 -0.12 -25.20
N GLN A 400 4.23 -1.32 -25.33
CA GLN A 400 4.43 -2.32 -24.27
C GLN A 400 3.16 -2.61 -23.46
N SER A 401 2.00 -2.59 -24.10
CA SER A 401 0.72 -2.69 -23.41
C SER A 401 -0.33 -3.48 -24.19
N TYR A 402 -1.37 -3.94 -23.47
CA TYR A 402 -2.59 -4.45 -24.09
C TYR A 402 -3.65 -3.35 -24.22
N PRO A 403 -4.45 -3.32 -25.29
CA PRO A 403 -5.66 -2.50 -25.35
C PRO A 403 -6.61 -2.84 -24.18
N PRO A 404 -7.27 -1.85 -23.54
CA PRO A 404 -8.13 -2.07 -22.37
C PRO A 404 -9.31 -3.01 -22.62
N THR A 405 -9.73 -3.15 -23.87
CA THR A 405 -10.84 -4.01 -24.30
C THR A 405 -10.40 -5.45 -24.62
N SER A 406 -9.09 -5.72 -24.65
CA SER A 406 -8.59 -7.08 -24.88
C SER A 406 -8.97 -8.01 -23.72
N PRO A 407 -9.19 -9.31 -23.99
CA PRO A 407 -9.51 -10.26 -22.93
C PRO A 407 -8.39 -10.37 -21.88
N GLU A 408 -7.12 -10.22 -22.29
CA GLU A 408 -5.97 -10.21 -21.39
C GLU A 408 -6.04 -9.02 -20.41
N ALA A 409 -6.31 -7.81 -20.90
CA ALA A 409 -6.47 -6.61 -20.06
C ALA A 409 -7.71 -6.69 -19.16
N GLN A 410 -8.84 -7.18 -19.68
CA GLN A 410 -10.07 -7.35 -18.89
C GLN A 410 -9.89 -8.36 -17.75
N MET A 411 -9.18 -9.47 -18.01
CA MET A 411 -8.86 -10.44 -16.97
C MET A 411 -7.88 -9.87 -15.94
N ARG A 412 -6.89 -9.07 -16.36
CA ARG A 412 -5.99 -8.38 -15.42
C ARG A 412 -6.79 -7.43 -14.52
N LYS A 413 -7.64 -6.59 -15.11
CA LYS A 413 -8.52 -5.66 -14.36
C LYS A 413 -9.49 -6.40 -13.43
N LEU A 414 -10.04 -7.55 -13.85
CA LEU A 414 -10.85 -8.41 -12.98
C LEU A 414 -10.06 -8.88 -11.75
N ALA A 415 -8.82 -9.33 -11.96
CA ALA A 415 -7.98 -9.85 -10.89
C ALA A 415 -7.59 -8.74 -9.89
N ASP A 416 -7.24 -7.56 -10.42
CA ASP A 416 -6.90 -6.39 -9.61
C ASP A 416 -8.13 -5.87 -8.84
N PHE A 417 -9.33 -5.87 -9.46
CA PHE A 417 -10.59 -5.52 -8.77
C PHE A 417 -10.93 -6.52 -7.66
N ALA A 418 -10.82 -7.83 -7.94
CA ALA A 418 -11.02 -8.87 -6.94
C ALA A 418 -10.03 -8.72 -5.77
N PHE A 419 -8.77 -8.36 -6.06
CA PHE A 419 -7.76 -8.09 -5.05
C PHE A 419 -8.11 -6.86 -4.19
N MET A 420 -8.48 -5.73 -4.80
CA MET A 420 -8.92 -4.52 -4.08
C MET A 420 -10.15 -4.79 -3.20
N LEU A 421 -11.07 -5.65 -3.64
CA LEU A 421 -12.25 -6.09 -2.88
C LEU A 421 -11.96 -7.26 -1.92
N ARG A 422 -10.70 -7.67 -1.79
CA ARG A 422 -10.23 -8.72 -0.86
C ARG A 422 -10.75 -10.13 -1.16
N ASP A 423 -11.18 -10.40 -2.40
CA ASP A 423 -11.43 -11.75 -2.92
C ASP A 423 -10.12 -12.36 -3.46
N TRP A 424 -9.26 -12.75 -2.51
CA TRP A 424 -7.92 -13.28 -2.80
C TRP A 424 -7.94 -14.55 -3.65
N LYS A 425 -8.99 -15.37 -3.52
CA LYS A 425 -9.11 -16.65 -4.23
C LYS A 425 -9.40 -16.42 -5.71
N LEU A 426 -10.36 -15.54 -6.03
CA LEU A 426 -10.64 -15.19 -7.40
C LEU A 426 -9.44 -14.48 -8.04
N ALA A 427 -8.84 -13.51 -7.32
CA ALA A 427 -7.65 -12.81 -7.77
C ALA A 427 -6.52 -13.78 -8.12
N HIS A 428 -6.14 -14.65 -7.17
CA HIS A 428 -5.13 -15.71 -7.36
C HIS A 428 -5.37 -16.52 -8.63
N SER A 429 -6.57 -17.11 -8.75
CA SER A 429 -6.89 -18.00 -9.87
C SER A 429 -6.88 -17.29 -11.22
N THR A 430 -7.14 -15.97 -11.24
CA THR A 430 -7.13 -15.18 -12.46
C THR A 430 -5.71 -14.80 -12.87
N TYR A 431 -4.87 -14.36 -11.93
CA TYR A 431 -3.45 -14.11 -12.21
C TYR A 431 -2.74 -15.36 -12.70
N ASP A 432 -3.04 -16.51 -12.10
CA ASP A 432 -2.38 -17.77 -12.45
C ASP A 432 -2.66 -18.19 -13.91
N LEU A 433 -3.87 -17.95 -14.40
CA LEU A 433 -4.21 -18.13 -15.83
C LEU A 433 -3.37 -17.21 -16.73
N LEU A 434 -3.31 -15.92 -16.36
CA LEU A 434 -2.68 -14.87 -17.16
C LEU A 434 -1.16 -15.03 -17.29
N LYS A 435 -0.48 -15.64 -16.32
CA LYS A 435 0.98 -15.87 -16.36
C LYS A 435 1.43 -16.51 -17.67
N THR A 436 0.69 -17.52 -18.12
CA THR A 436 1.01 -18.28 -19.34
C THR A 436 0.78 -17.48 -20.60
N ASP A 437 -0.32 -16.71 -20.65
CA ASP A 437 -0.64 -15.82 -21.76
C ASP A 437 0.44 -14.74 -21.90
N PHE A 438 0.80 -14.06 -20.80
CA PHE A 438 1.84 -13.02 -20.81
C PHE A 438 3.24 -13.56 -21.16
N ASN A 439 3.56 -14.79 -20.73
CA ASN A 439 4.82 -15.43 -21.13
C ASN A 439 4.88 -15.72 -22.63
N ASN A 440 3.78 -16.25 -23.20
CA ASN A 440 3.69 -16.54 -24.63
C ASN A 440 3.87 -15.28 -25.47
N ASP A 441 3.31 -14.16 -25.01
CA ASP A 441 3.37 -12.85 -25.67
C ASP A 441 4.70 -12.11 -25.43
N LYS A 442 5.56 -12.65 -24.56
CA LYS A 442 6.80 -12.00 -24.08
C LYS A 442 6.53 -10.63 -23.44
N ALA A 443 5.36 -10.44 -22.85
CA ALA A 443 4.99 -9.26 -22.09
C ALA A 443 5.60 -9.35 -20.67
N TRP A 444 6.93 -9.19 -20.56
CA TRP A 444 7.67 -9.55 -19.35
C TRP A 444 7.25 -8.80 -18.08
N LYS A 445 6.87 -7.51 -18.17
CA LYS A 445 6.34 -6.76 -17.02
C LYS A 445 5.01 -7.33 -16.53
N TYR A 446 4.09 -7.62 -17.45
CA TYR A 446 2.82 -8.28 -17.12
C TYR A 446 3.03 -9.67 -16.53
N HIS A 447 3.98 -10.43 -17.09
CA HIS A 447 4.34 -11.75 -16.60
C HIS A 447 4.89 -11.70 -15.17
N ALA A 448 5.79 -10.76 -14.88
CA ALA A 448 6.36 -10.54 -13.55
C ALA A 448 5.26 -10.12 -12.55
N ALA A 449 4.43 -9.14 -12.90
CA ALA A 449 3.34 -8.65 -12.07
C ALA A 449 2.25 -9.69 -11.81
N ALA A 450 1.97 -10.59 -12.76
CA ALA A 450 1.06 -11.71 -12.54
C ALA A 450 1.65 -12.71 -11.52
N HIS A 451 2.96 -12.97 -11.55
CA HIS A 451 3.62 -13.82 -10.57
C HIS A 451 3.63 -13.18 -9.17
N GLU A 452 4.03 -11.91 -9.06
CA GLU A 452 3.98 -11.15 -7.80
C GLU A 452 2.58 -11.24 -7.15
N MET A 453 1.54 -10.93 -7.93
CA MET A 453 0.18 -10.92 -7.39
C MET A 453 -0.40 -12.30 -7.15
N THR A 454 0.04 -13.35 -7.86
CA THR A 454 -0.29 -14.74 -7.48
C THR A 454 0.30 -15.09 -6.11
N ALA A 455 1.59 -14.84 -5.89
CA ALA A 455 2.23 -15.14 -4.60
C ALA A 455 1.56 -14.34 -3.47
N THR A 456 1.34 -13.04 -3.69
CA THR A 456 0.68 -12.14 -2.73
C THR A 456 -0.73 -12.60 -2.39
N SER A 457 -1.54 -12.99 -3.39
CA SER A 457 -2.92 -13.46 -3.17
C SER A 457 -2.97 -14.77 -2.37
N LEU A 458 -2.08 -15.72 -2.67
CA LEU A 458 -1.94 -16.96 -1.89
C LEU A 458 -1.53 -16.67 -0.45
N LEU A 459 -0.54 -15.80 -0.27
CA LEU A 459 -0.02 -15.39 1.02
C LEU A 459 -1.00 -14.55 1.84
N LEU A 460 -2.03 -13.92 1.25
CA LEU A 460 -3.10 -13.22 1.96
C LEU A 460 -4.30 -14.12 2.31
N THR A 461 -4.48 -15.22 1.59
CA THR A 461 -5.59 -16.16 1.82
C THR A 461 -5.48 -16.77 3.23
N PRO A 462 -6.51 -16.74 4.08
CA PRO A 462 -6.41 -17.16 5.49
C PRO A 462 -6.17 -18.67 5.71
N THR A 463 -5.91 -19.44 4.67
CA THR A 463 -5.62 -20.88 4.74
C THR A 463 -4.20 -21.12 5.25
N PRO A 464 -3.99 -22.08 6.17
CA PRO A 464 -2.65 -22.48 6.60
C PRO A 464 -1.79 -22.95 5.41
N LEU A 465 -0.54 -22.49 5.35
CA LEU A 465 0.39 -22.84 4.28
C LEU A 465 1.25 -24.05 4.67
N SER A 466 1.13 -25.14 3.91
CA SER A 466 1.99 -26.30 4.06
C SER A 466 3.42 -25.99 3.59
N THR A 467 4.42 -26.70 4.14
CA THR A 467 5.81 -26.57 3.70
C THR A 467 5.97 -26.85 2.21
N LYS A 468 5.25 -27.86 1.70
CA LYS A 468 5.23 -28.21 0.28
C LYS A 468 4.71 -27.04 -0.58
N ALA A 469 3.60 -26.40 -0.18
CA ALA A 469 3.07 -25.26 -0.91
C ALA A 469 4.03 -24.06 -0.90
N ARG A 470 4.77 -23.84 0.19
CA ARG A 470 5.79 -22.79 0.24
C ARG A 470 6.91 -23.05 -0.76
N GLN A 471 7.47 -24.26 -0.75
CA GLN A 471 8.65 -24.62 -1.55
C GLN A 471 8.34 -24.87 -3.03
N GLU A 472 7.21 -25.48 -3.36
CA GLU A 472 6.90 -25.87 -4.75
C GLU A 472 6.05 -24.83 -5.50
N ILE A 473 5.42 -23.88 -4.78
CA ILE A 473 4.52 -22.90 -5.39
C ILE A 473 4.97 -21.47 -5.10
N ILE A 474 5.07 -21.08 -3.83
CA ILE A 474 5.32 -19.68 -3.46
C ILE A 474 6.74 -19.25 -3.82
N GLU A 475 7.76 -20.01 -3.40
CA GLU A 475 9.16 -19.69 -3.68
C GLU A 475 9.45 -19.57 -5.19
N PRO A 476 9.09 -20.56 -6.04
CA PRO A 476 9.29 -20.44 -7.49
C PRO A 476 8.52 -19.27 -8.11
N THR A 477 7.33 -18.95 -7.57
CA THR A 477 6.53 -17.82 -8.08
C THR A 477 7.24 -16.49 -7.80
N ILE A 478 7.75 -16.30 -6.57
CA ILE A 478 8.51 -15.09 -6.21
C ILE A 478 9.81 -15.02 -7.02
N ASP A 479 10.51 -16.14 -7.20
CA ASP A 479 11.73 -16.23 -8.02
C ASP A 479 11.51 -15.73 -9.44
N VAL A 480 10.48 -16.24 -10.12
CA VAL A 480 10.15 -15.86 -11.50
C VAL A 480 9.74 -14.39 -11.58
N ALA A 481 8.97 -13.89 -10.62
CA ALA A 481 8.61 -12.47 -10.56
C ALA A 481 9.86 -11.59 -10.47
N CYS A 482 10.72 -11.86 -9.48
CA CYS A 482 11.92 -11.08 -9.23
C CYS A 482 12.91 -11.15 -10.40
N TYR A 483 13.16 -12.35 -10.93
CA TYR A 483 14.02 -12.53 -12.10
C TYR A 483 13.48 -11.77 -13.32
N SER A 484 12.16 -11.82 -13.56
CA SER A 484 11.56 -11.12 -14.70
C SER A 484 11.64 -9.61 -14.54
N TYR A 485 11.36 -9.06 -13.36
CA TYR A 485 11.51 -7.63 -13.11
C TYR A 485 12.94 -7.14 -13.31
N ILE A 486 13.92 -7.83 -12.72
CA ILE A 486 15.33 -7.41 -12.76
C ILE A 486 15.93 -7.66 -14.14
N SER A 487 15.92 -8.92 -14.60
CA SER A 487 16.68 -9.36 -15.77
C SER A 487 16.00 -9.08 -17.11
N ARG A 488 14.67 -8.92 -17.13
CA ARG A 488 13.91 -8.71 -18.38
C ARG A 488 13.36 -7.30 -18.51
N CYS A 489 13.08 -6.63 -17.39
CA CYS A 489 12.41 -5.33 -17.37
C CYS A 489 13.27 -4.19 -16.80
N SER A 490 14.37 -4.50 -16.11
CA SER A 490 15.17 -3.52 -15.35
C SER A 490 14.35 -2.70 -14.33
N ALA A 491 13.28 -3.30 -13.81
CA ALA A 491 12.30 -2.65 -12.93
C ALA A 491 12.65 -2.88 -11.46
N THR A 492 13.67 -2.17 -10.95
CA THR A 492 14.19 -2.32 -9.58
C THR A 492 13.13 -2.09 -8.50
N TYR A 493 12.33 -1.03 -8.63
CA TYR A 493 11.23 -0.74 -7.71
C TYR A 493 10.24 -1.90 -7.61
N SER A 494 9.77 -2.41 -8.76
CA SER A 494 8.77 -3.47 -8.80
C SER A 494 9.33 -4.79 -8.24
N ALA A 495 10.63 -5.07 -8.49
CA ALA A 495 11.32 -6.20 -7.86
C ALA A 495 11.39 -6.05 -6.33
N LEU A 496 11.80 -4.88 -5.84
CA LEU A 496 11.90 -4.59 -4.41
C LEU A 496 10.52 -4.66 -3.73
N ARG A 497 9.49 -4.07 -4.35
CA ARG A 497 8.10 -4.13 -3.92
C ARG A 497 7.63 -5.57 -3.75
N CYS A 498 7.81 -6.38 -4.79
CA CYS A 498 7.46 -7.81 -4.79
C CYS A 498 8.14 -8.56 -3.63
N LEU A 499 9.44 -8.33 -3.43
CA LEU A 499 10.20 -8.97 -2.36
C LEU A 499 9.72 -8.55 -0.98
N LEU A 500 9.60 -7.25 -0.71
CA LEU A 500 9.26 -6.76 0.64
C LEU A 500 7.81 -7.09 1.03
N ILE A 501 6.86 -7.07 0.09
CA ILE A 501 5.50 -7.59 0.33
C ILE A 501 5.56 -9.08 0.70
N SER A 502 6.32 -9.88 -0.06
CA SER A 502 6.44 -11.32 0.19
C SER A 502 7.09 -11.63 1.53
N VAL A 503 8.14 -10.89 1.90
CA VAL A 503 8.82 -10.97 3.21
C VAL A 503 7.82 -10.78 4.34
N GLU A 504 7.04 -9.71 4.30
CA GLU A 504 6.07 -9.43 5.35
C GLU A 504 5.01 -10.51 5.45
N LEU A 505 4.40 -10.87 4.32
CA LEU A 505 3.33 -11.86 4.36
C LEU A 505 3.83 -13.26 4.78
N LEU A 506 5.06 -13.65 4.42
CA LEU A 506 5.68 -14.89 4.90
C LEU A 506 6.01 -14.81 6.39
N ARG A 507 6.54 -13.68 6.87
CA ARG A 507 6.84 -13.44 8.29
C ARG A 507 5.59 -13.60 9.16
N LEU A 508 4.45 -13.08 8.71
CA LEU A 508 3.15 -13.21 9.40
C LEU A 508 2.66 -14.66 9.53
N ARG A 509 3.16 -15.59 8.70
CA ARG A 509 2.82 -17.01 8.79
C ARG A 509 3.59 -17.74 9.89
N GLY A 510 4.71 -17.19 10.33
CA GLY A 510 5.55 -17.78 11.37
C GLY A 510 6.13 -19.15 11.00
N GLY A 511 6.62 -19.87 12.00
CA GLY A 511 7.22 -21.20 11.80
C GLY A 511 8.36 -21.19 10.78
N GLY A 512 8.40 -22.18 9.89
CA GLY A 512 9.40 -22.24 8.81
C GLY A 512 9.28 -21.12 7.77
N ALA A 513 8.07 -20.55 7.60
CA ALA A 513 7.86 -19.43 6.68
C ALA A 513 8.62 -18.16 7.11
N ALA A 514 8.92 -18.03 8.40
CA ALA A 514 9.74 -16.93 8.90
C ALA A 514 11.21 -17.04 8.48
N ASP A 515 11.75 -18.26 8.31
CA ASP A 515 13.08 -18.43 7.74
C ASP A 515 13.08 -18.14 6.24
N ASP A 516 12.02 -18.57 5.53
CA ASP A 516 11.81 -18.28 4.12
C ASP A 516 11.74 -16.75 3.92
N ALA A 517 11.00 -16.03 4.78
CA ALA A 517 10.93 -14.56 4.80
C ALA A 517 12.32 -13.93 4.98
N ALA A 518 13.13 -14.43 5.91
CA ALA A 518 14.47 -13.92 6.12
C ALA A 518 15.37 -14.11 4.89
N ARG A 519 15.26 -15.24 4.17
CA ARG A 519 15.98 -15.47 2.90
C ARG A 519 15.58 -14.45 1.83
N TRP A 520 14.28 -14.19 1.68
CA TRP A 520 13.79 -13.19 0.74
C TRP A 520 14.19 -11.76 1.13
N ALA A 521 14.25 -11.45 2.43
CA ALA A 521 14.72 -10.15 2.93
C ALA A 521 16.22 -9.95 2.67
N VAL A 522 17.04 -11.00 2.79
CA VAL A 522 18.46 -10.97 2.39
C VAL A 522 18.58 -10.68 0.89
N ARG A 523 17.77 -11.34 0.05
CA ARG A 523 17.75 -11.04 -1.39
C ARG A 523 17.28 -9.62 -1.70
N ALA A 524 16.28 -9.11 -0.96
CA ALA A 524 15.82 -7.74 -1.09
C ALA A 524 16.94 -6.75 -0.79
N ARG A 525 17.69 -6.97 0.30
CA ARG A 525 18.86 -6.17 0.66
C ARG A 525 19.93 -6.19 -0.44
N ASP A 526 20.14 -7.32 -1.10
CA ASP A 526 21.18 -7.44 -2.14
C ASP A 526 20.73 -6.92 -3.52
N THR A 527 19.54 -6.29 -3.60
CA THR A 527 19.07 -5.64 -4.82
C THR A 527 19.96 -4.45 -5.16
N HIS A 528 20.40 -4.35 -6.42
CA HIS A 528 21.22 -3.22 -6.87
C HIS A 528 20.43 -1.89 -6.84
N GLY A 529 21.11 -0.81 -6.48
CA GLY A 529 20.54 0.54 -6.49
C GLY A 529 19.88 0.96 -5.17
N LEU A 530 19.97 0.16 -4.11
CA LEU A 530 19.58 0.57 -2.77
C LEU A 530 20.69 1.40 -2.12
N GLY A 531 20.34 2.49 -1.45
CA GLY A 531 21.27 3.24 -0.62
C GLY A 531 21.40 2.67 0.81
N ARG A 532 22.20 3.36 1.62
CA ARG A 532 22.65 2.86 2.94
C ARG A 532 21.50 2.72 3.93
N THR A 533 20.54 3.62 3.87
CA THR A 533 19.40 3.64 4.80
C THR A 533 18.46 2.49 4.50
N SER A 534 18.17 2.27 3.21
CA SER A 534 17.42 1.10 2.73
C SER A 534 18.09 -0.21 3.14
N HIS A 535 19.41 -0.31 2.94
CA HIS A 535 20.21 -1.47 3.35
C HIS A 535 20.12 -1.75 4.86
N ALA A 536 20.28 -0.73 5.70
CA ALA A 536 20.24 -0.89 7.15
C ALA A 536 18.85 -1.32 7.65
N LEU A 537 17.78 -0.69 7.14
CA LEU A 537 16.39 -1.02 7.48
C LEU A 537 16.01 -2.46 7.11
N ILE A 538 16.40 -2.91 5.90
CA ILE A 538 16.12 -4.28 5.47
C ILE A 538 16.96 -5.27 6.28
N THR A 539 18.21 -4.92 6.64
CA THR A 539 19.07 -5.77 7.48
C THR A 539 18.49 -5.98 8.87
N GLU A 540 17.95 -4.93 9.50
CA GLU A 540 17.17 -5.07 10.74
C GLU A 540 16.00 -6.02 10.54
N ARG A 541 15.29 -5.89 9.42
CA ARG A 541 14.12 -6.71 9.13
C ARG A 541 14.43 -8.19 8.92
N VAL A 542 15.61 -8.53 8.40
CA VAL A 542 16.10 -9.92 8.37
C VAL A 542 16.18 -10.48 9.80
N GLY A 543 16.71 -9.70 10.74
CA GLY A 543 16.76 -10.06 12.15
C GLY A 543 15.37 -10.27 12.74
N ASP A 544 14.43 -9.37 12.47
CA ASP A 544 13.03 -9.48 12.92
C ASP A 544 12.33 -10.73 12.37
N CYS A 545 12.63 -11.13 11.12
CA CYS A 545 12.09 -12.37 10.54
C CYS A 545 12.56 -13.60 11.34
N TYR A 546 13.87 -13.68 11.66
CA TYR A 546 14.37 -14.78 12.49
C TYR A 546 13.84 -14.73 13.92
N ALA A 547 13.63 -13.54 14.49
CA ALA A 547 13.08 -13.38 15.84
C ALA A 547 11.65 -13.95 15.97
N GLN A 548 10.87 -13.97 14.88
CA GLN A 548 9.53 -14.56 14.86
C GLN A 548 9.53 -16.08 15.14
N ARG A 549 10.67 -16.77 14.89
CA ARG A 549 10.80 -18.20 15.13
C ARG A 549 11.05 -18.49 16.61
N LYS A 550 9.95 -18.68 17.35
CA LYS A 550 9.96 -19.15 18.73
C LYS A 550 10.38 -20.62 18.79
N GLY A 551 11.20 -20.96 19.77
CA GLY A 551 11.64 -22.35 19.99
C GLY A 551 10.53 -23.21 20.56
N THR A 552 10.67 -24.53 20.42
CA THR A 552 9.74 -25.51 20.99
C THR A 552 10.26 -26.07 22.31
N GLY A 553 9.36 -26.24 23.28
CA GLY A 553 9.65 -26.81 24.61
C GLY A 553 10.44 -25.86 25.53
N ASN A 554 10.74 -26.34 26.74
CA ASN A 554 11.41 -25.54 27.78
C ASN A 554 12.84 -25.12 27.40
N LEU A 555 13.47 -25.85 26.50
CA LEU A 555 14.83 -25.59 26.00
C LEU A 555 14.85 -24.64 24.79
N ASN A 556 13.69 -24.17 24.31
CA ASN A 556 13.57 -23.30 23.13
C ASN A 556 14.33 -23.84 21.89
N ILE A 557 14.33 -25.17 21.71
CA ILE A 557 15.04 -25.84 20.62
C ILE A 557 14.44 -25.36 19.29
N GLY A 558 15.30 -25.03 18.33
CA GLY A 558 14.90 -24.48 17.03
C GLY A 558 14.55 -22.99 17.03
N SER A 559 14.70 -22.28 18.16
CA SER A 559 14.64 -20.81 18.15
C SER A 559 15.81 -20.22 17.36
N ARG A 560 15.57 -19.08 16.70
CA ARG A 560 16.62 -18.37 15.93
C ARG A 560 17.11 -17.12 16.64
N LYS A 561 17.01 -17.06 17.98
CA LYS A 561 17.37 -15.88 18.80
C LYS A 561 18.80 -15.38 18.55
N ARG A 562 19.79 -16.28 18.55
CA ARG A 562 21.19 -15.92 18.24
C ARG A 562 21.35 -15.38 16.82
N LYS A 563 20.71 -16.03 15.83
CA LYS A 563 20.74 -15.58 14.44
C LYS A 563 20.08 -14.21 14.28
N ALA A 564 18.95 -13.97 14.94
CA ALA A 564 18.29 -12.66 14.97
C ALA A 564 19.19 -11.58 15.57
N ALA A 565 19.83 -11.85 16.72
CA ALA A 565 20.77 -10.93 17.36
C ALA A 565 22.00 -10.65 16.48
N MET A 566 22.53 -11.67 15.78
CA MET A 566 23.60 -11.48 14.79
C MET A 566 23.22 -10.47 13.72
N TRP A 567 22.01 -10.59 13.14
CA TRP A 567 21.52 -9.66 12.14
C TRP A 567 21.31 -8.25 12.69
N LYS A 568 20.92 -8.11 13.96
CA LYS A 568 20.87 -6.80 14.64
C LYS A 568 22.26 -6.19 14.82
N ILE A 569 23.30 -6.98 15.12
CA ILE A 569 24.70 -6.51 15.14
C ILE A 569 25.16 -6.05 13.75
N LEU A 570 24.81 -6.79 12.69
CA LEU A 570 25.10 -6.39 11.31
C LEU A 570 24.37 -5.09 10.95
N ALA A 571 23.09 -4.97 11.30
CA ALA A 571 22.34 -3.73 11.10
C ALA A 571 22.96 -2.55 11.87
N ALA A 572 23.46 -2.78 13.10
CA ALA A 572 24.17 -1.75 13.84
C ALA A 572 25.43 -1.25 13.11
N ASN A 573 26.16 -2.15 12.46
CA ASN A 573 27.29 -1.77 11.62
C ASN A 573 26.85 -0.94 10.41
N GLU A 574 25.79 -1.35 9.71
CA GLU A 574 25.23 -0.57 8.58
C GLU A 574 24.74 0.82 9.02
N TRP A 575 24.11 0.94 10.18
CA TRP A 575 23.73 2.24 10.72
C TRP A 575 24.93 3.10 11.11
N ALA A 576 25.99 2.50 11.64
CA ALA A 576 27.22 3.22 11.95
C ALA A 576 27.92 3.72 10.68
N THR A 577 27.98 2.93 9.60
CA THR A 577 28.53 3.34 8.31
C THR A 577 27.65 4.36 7.57
N ALA A 578 26.34 4.35 7.84
CA ALA A 578 25.39 5.38 7.41
C ALA A 578 25.46 6.68 8.24
N GLY A 579 26.32 6.74 9.27
CA GLY A 579 26.45 7.94 10.12
C GLY A 579 25.28 8.15 11.07
N LYS A 580 24.53 7.10 11.42
CA LYS A 580 23.37 7.13 12.33
C LYS A 580 23.68 6.37 13.63
N PRO A 581 24.57 6.88 14.51
CA PRO A 581 25.02 6.16 15.71
C PRO A 581 23.89 5.88 16.71
N GLY A 582 22.84 6.72 16.75
CA GLY A 582 21.66 6.48 17.59
C GLY A 582 20.93 5.19 17.24
N ARG A 583 20.73 4.91 15.94
CA ARG A 583 20.13 3.66 15.46
C ARG A 583 21.02 2.46 15.69
N ALA A 584 22.32 2.63 15.46
CA ALA A 584 23.30 1.59 15.69
C ALA A 584 23.32 1.16 17.17
N ARG A 585 23.25 2.12 18.10
CA ARG A 585 23.14 1.87 19.54
C ARG A 585 21.90 1.04 19.89
N MET A 586 20.72 1.40 19.38
CA MET A 586 19.49 0.65 19.63
C MET A 586 19.61 -0.81 19.16
N CYS A 587 20.14 -1.02 17.96
CA CYS A 587 20.36 -2.37 17.42
C CYS A 587 21.33 -3.19 18.29
N LEU A 588 22.36 -2.56 18.86
CA LEU A 588 23.29 -3.20 19.79
C LEU A 588 22.64 -3.52 21.12
N GLU A 589 21.88 -2.60 21.70
CA GLU A 589 21.16 -2.81 22.97
C GLU A 589 20.20 -4.01 22.88
N ASP A 590 19.53 -4.18 21.75
CA ASP A 590 18.67 -5.34 21.48
C ASP A 590 19.46 -6.66 21.37
N ALA A 591 20.67 -6.63 20.81
CA ALA A 591 21.45 -7.82 20.49
C ALA A 591 22.36 -8.29 21.64
N LEU A 592 22.92 -7.36 22.41
CA LEU A 592 23.93 -7.61 23.45
C LEU A 592 23.51 -8.68 24.48
N PRO A 593 22.27 -8.68 25.03
CA PRO A 593 21.85 -9.66 26.02
C PRO A 593 21.95 -11.12 25.53
N VAL A 594 21.91 -11.35 24.21
CA VAL A 594 21.97 -12.70 23.62
C VAL A 594 23.40 -13.24 23.55
N TYR A 595 24.40 -12.34 23.52
CA TYR A 595 25.82 -12.67 23.41
C TYR A 595 26.61 -12.51 24.72
N GLN A 596 25.98 -11.97 25.77
CA GLN A 596 26.60 -11.91 27.10
C GLN A 596 26.99 -13.31 27.60
N GLY A 597 28.26 -13.49 27.95
CA GLY A 597 28.80 -14.75 28.46
C GLY A 597 28.92 -15.87 27.41
N THR A 598 28.97 -15.53 26.12
CA THR A 598 29.23 -16.50 25.05
C THR A 598 30.71 -16.54 24.69
N GLU A 599 31.26 -17.72 24.42
CA GLU A 599 32.70 -17.90 24.09
C GLU A 599 33.05 -17.54 22.64
N PHE A 600 32.37 -16.55 22.04
CA PHE A 600 32.60 -16.12 20.65
C PHE A 600 33.51 -14.90 20.59
N GLY A 601 34.82 -15.10 20.82
CA GLY A 601 35.79 -14.00 20.93
C GLY A 601 35.83 -13.04 19.73
N ASP A 602 35.60 -13.51 18.50
CA ASP A 602 35.54 -12.62 17.32
C ASP A 602 34.28 -11.75 17.30
N VAL A 603 33.15 -12.28 17.76
CA VAL A 603 31.90 -11.52 17.89
C VAL A 603 32.05 -10.47 18.98
N GLU A 604 32.68 -10.82 20.11
CA GLU A 604 32.96 -9.87 21.20
C GLU A 604 33.90 -8.74 20.75
N ARG A 605 34.97 -9.06 20.02
CA ARG A 605 35.87 -8.05 19.43
C ARG A 605 35.13 -7.13 18.46
N PHE A 606 34.30 -7.69 17.58
CA PHE A 606 33.51 -6.91 16.62
C PHE A 606 32.54 -5.97 17.34
N ILE A 607 31.77 -6.50 18.30
CA ILE A 607 30.87 -5.71 19.14
C ILE A 607 31.65 -4.61 19.88
N GLY A 608 32.82 -4.92 20.45
CA GLY A 608 33.66 -3.96 21.14
C GLY A 608 34.10 -2.80 20.25
N GLY A 609 34.57 -3.10 19.03
CA GLY A 609 34.92 -2.10 18.03
C GLY A 609 33.71 -1.25 17.60
N LEU A 610 32.55 -1.87 17.43
CA LEU A 610 31.33 -1.16 17.06
C LEU A 610 30.83 -0.26 18.19
N ARG A 611 30.88 -0.71 19.46
CA ARG A 611 30.54 0.09 20.65
C ARG A 611 31.40 1.34 20.75
N ARG A 612 32.72 1.24 20.48
CA ARG A 612 33.60 2.42 20.40
C ARG A 612 33.16 3.37 19.29
N THR A 613 32.87 2.83 18.11
CA THR A 613 32.44 3.62 16.93
C THR A 613 31.15 4.39 17.19
N VAL A 614 30.20 3.83 17.94
CA VAL A 614 28.90 4.47 18.24
C VAL A 614 28.88 5.25 19.56
N GLY A 615 30.03 5.39 20.23
CA GLY A 615 30.14 6.11 21.50
C GLY A 615 29.35 5.45 22.65
N MET A 616 29.29 4.12 22.68
CA MET A 616 28.71 3.33 23.80
C MET A 616 29.74 2.97 24.89
N GLY A 617 30.92 3.62 24.90
CA GLY A 617 31.96 3.39 25.89
C GLY A 617 31.87 4.35 27.07
N GLY A 618 31.67 3.81 28.28
CA GLY A 618 32.16 4.42 29.51
C GLY A 618 33.66 4.18 29.67
N GLU A 619 34.29 4.95 30.55
CA GLU A 619 35.74 5.13 30.80
C GLU A 619 36.60 3.88 31.09
N GLU A 620 36.12 2.65 30.88
CA GLU A 620 36.84 1.41 31.26
C GLU A 620 37.60 0.71 30.11
N ALA A 621 37.69 1.31 28.90
CA ALA A 621 38.34 0.67 27.74
C ALA A 621 39.73 1.22 27.40
N ASP A 622 40.18 2.30 28.05
CA ASP A 622 41.46 2.95 27.72
C ASP A 622 42.69 2.23 28.30
N GLU A 623 42.53 1.20 29.13
CA GLU A 623 43.66 0.42 29.67
C GLU A 623 44.10 -0.77 28.78
N ALA A 624 43.39 -1.08 27.68
CA ALA A 624 43.68 -2.25 26.86
C ALA A 624 44.47 -1.97 25.56
N GLU A 625 44.73 -0.70 25.20
CA GLU A 625 45.36 -0.33 23.93
C GLU A 625 46.91 -0.25 23.93
N GLU A 626 47.60 -0.57 25.02
CA GLU A 626 49.07 -0.66 24.99
C GLU A 626 49.65 -2.00 24.52
N LEU A 627 48.81 -3.01 24.22
CA LEU A 627 49.27 -4.34 23.84
C LEU A 627 48.41 -4.95 22.72
N ASP A 628 48.61 -4.51 21.47
CA ASP A 628 48.76 -5.37 20.28
C ASP A 628 48.57 -4.56 18.99
N GLY A 629 49.68 -4.12 18.41
CA GLY A 629 49.71 -3.47 17.11
C GLY A 629 49.63 -4.49 15.98
N GLY A 630 48.46 -4.60 15.34
CA GLY A 630 48.28 -5.48 14.18
C GLY A 630 47.26 -4.96 13.16
N LYS A 631 47.73 -4.38 12.06
CA LYS A 631 46.92 -4.05 10.87
C LYS A 631 46.34 -5.33 10.26
N GLY A 632 45.02 -5.53 10.33
CA GLY A 632 44.31 -6.69 9.79
C GLY A 632 43.17 -6.31 8.83
N ASN A 633 43.03 -7.09 7.76
CA ASN A 633 42.46 -6.74 6.46
C ASN A 633 40.91 -6.87 6.37
N ARG A 634 40.24 -5.83 5.82
CA ARG A 634 38.77 -5.61 5.80
C ARG A 634 37.91 -6.47 4.83
N LYS A 635 38.43 -7.58 4.27
CA LYS A 635 37.71 -8.34 3.21
C LYS A 635 37.49 -9.85 3.46
N SER A 636 37.88 -10.38 4.62
CA SER A 636 37.94 -11.84 4.81
C SER A 636 36.73 -12.51 5.48
N LEU A 637 35.82 -11.78 6.13
CA LEU A 637 34.83 -12.41 7.02
C LEU A 637 33.55 -12.90 6.31
N VAL A 638 33.22 -12.36 5.13
CA VAL A 638 31.97 -12.70 4.41
C VAL A 638 32.06 -14.09 3.75
N ALA A 639 33.27 -14.55 3.40
CA ALA A 639 33.45 -15.84 2.73
C ALA A 639 33.52 -17.04 3.70
N SER A 640 34.02 -16.85 4.92
CA SER A 640 34.22 -17.94 5.88
C SER A 640 32.94 -18.41 6.59
N MET A 641 31.84 -17.67 6.49
CA MET A 641 30.59 -17.96 7.22
C MET A 641 29.49 -18.59 6.35
N GLY A 642 29.78 -18.86 5.06
CA GLY A 642 28.87 -19.49 4.11
C GLY A 642 28.98 -21.02 4.01
N GLU A 643 30.05 -21.63 4.53
CA GLU A 643 30.33 -23.08 4.35
C GLU A 643 29.82 -23.98 5.50
N GLY A 644 28.93 -23.48 6.35
CA GLY A 644 28.39 -24.25 7.49
C GLY A 644 27.18 -25.15 7.18
N GLU A 645 26.69 -25.20 5.93
CA GLU A 645 25.45 -25.94 5.59
C GLU A 645 25.66 -27.38 5.08
N ASP A 646 26.89 -27.85 4.85
CA ASP A 646 27.13 -29.17 4.23
C ASP A 646 27.64 -30.30 5.15
N VAL A 647 27.75 -30.11 6.47
CA VAL A 647 28.37 -31.12 7.38
C VAL A 647 27.36 -31.88 8.27
N LEU A 648 26.06 -31.90 7.93
CA LEU A 648 25.05 -32.67 8.70
C LEU A 648 24.18 -33.60 7.84
N LYS A 649 24.79 -34.27 6.85
CA LYS A 649 24.10 -35.33 6.07
C LYS A 649 24.82 -36.68 5.96
N GLU A 650 25.99 -36.86 6.55
CA GLU A 650 26.66 -38.15 6.61
C GLU A 650 26.96 -38.53 8.05
N GLU A 651 25.98 -39.14 8.73
CA GLU A 651 26.21 -40.16 9.76
C GLU A 651 24.85 -40.71 10.21
N GLY A 652 24.45 -41.81 9.59
CA GLY A 652 23.15 -42.45 9.84
C GLY A 652 22.97 -43.74 9.05
N GLY A 653 24.02 -44.55 8.97
CA GLY A 653 23.97 -45.90 8.40
C GLY A 653 24.70 -46.86 9.33
N GLY A 654 23.93 -47.65 10.07
CA GLY A 654 24.46 -48.66 10.98
C GLY A 654 23.33 -49.56 11.49
N ASP A 655 23.18 -50.70 10.83
CA ASP A 655 22.27 -51.80 11.16
C ASP A 655 22.36 -52.22 12.64
N PHE A 656 21.22 -52.61 13.22
CA PHE A 656 21.21 -53.73 14.16
C PHE A 656 19.91 -54.53 14.04
N VAL A 657 20.12 -55.84 13.91
CA VAL A 657 19.20 -56.94 13.60
C VAL A 657 18.66 -57.58 14.89
N GLU A 658 17.47 -58.15 14.78
CA GLU A 658 16.78 -59.18 15.61
C GLU A 658 17.18 -59.38 17.08
N SER A 659 16.20 -59.21 17.98
CA SER A 659 15.56 -60.30 18.76
C SER A 659 14.31 -59.77 19.47
#